data_AF-A0A0F9TLH2-F1
#
_entry.id   AF-A0A0F9TLH2-F1
#
_cell.length_a   1.000
_cell.length_b   1.000
_cell.length_c   1.000
_cell.angle_alpha   90.00
_cell.angle_beta   90.00
_cell.angle_gamma   90.00
#
_symmetry.space_group_name_H-M   'P 1'
#
loop_
_entity.id
_entity.type
_entity.pdbx_description
1 polymer ?
#
loop_
_entity_poly.entity_id
_entity_poly.type
_entity_poly.pdbx_seq_one_letter_code
_entity_poly.pdbx_strand_id
1 'polypeptide(L)'
;MQGRGFDNKTVHLGFDGSSFSSNVNVLVAAHNNKDYPVLIENRIGNGKVILYNSSQILKKEMRGLLFSASLLGLEGIPYPIANIGTLFLDDFPTAMYVDKGKAINIQNGISKSEILKADWWPKMKELAQEEDLKYSAYVTFNANEKNNGDANFKSWDQTRLLDGKNENGTNSWLTNEFTNRGHELGFRGYNDLPLSKKLWKDTDLILDNAKASANKWEDNVSKILPSSYVAPDNQIDSLGLIALKKGFPSLNFVHTSFLGDVYEGGNREFDPDPLNNRFFDYPRLSSGYEISQKEQWALESTYLYTGIWSHVLNTNDILKIGSTSNAIGELKKHIVDYKRRHPYMKFLTAKQSTEAAMDWRYQSIRHLSYEGQYEVSSSLNSDEKKDSYWLMYVEEHNNVKVHEQLFFNQVEFTSVPLLNGFLYSIKTNTPNISVPDIRPEIRTLIGTTSTLITTTKSDYKSYNKSKQTMVPLKQKIDRLVVEEKTEQSTNLMEKLFKGNKFINAQQIVTYAEGMEKQGKAEELWSQLNDMYLKNPSSSYADFSRNISTVSNYPSPAVKKIWMERQMEWGQNDVAILKEYYQDFNTDDNTEIIEQVLEVLYTKEPTEENKLTYYEFLVKSNHEDLLSKLDAIEPCNISNRDLATSISQVYADKLNFERAELWQKCGNISPEVVKEWKE
;
A
#
# COMPACT_ATOMS: atom_id res chain seq x y z
N MET A 1 13.68 -20.42 -22.09
CA MET A 1 13.01 -21.67 -22.53
C MET A 1 13.62 -22.14 -23.84
N GLN A 2 13.95 -23.43 -23.94
CA GLN A 2 14.46 -24.03 -25.17
C GLN A 2 13.34 -24.15 -26.23
N GLY A 3 13.67 -23.95 -27.51
CA GLY A 3 12.74 -24.14 -28.64
C GLY A 3 11.69 -23.04 -28.87
N ARG A 4 11.72 -21.95 -28.10
CA ARG A 4 10.83 -20.79 -28.30
C ARG A 4 11.61 -19.60 -28.89
N GLY A 5 11.02 -18.93 -29.90
CA GLY A 5 11.55 -17.70 -30.48
C GLY A 5 10.82 -16.48 -29.93
N PHE A 6 11.54 -15.38 -29.75
CA PHE A 6 11.00 -14.12 -29.24
C PHE A 6 11.61 -12.95 -29.99
N ASP A 7 10.90 -11.83 -30.05
CA ASP A 7 11.29 -10.61 -30.77
C ASP A 7 11.75 -10.85 -32.23
N ASN A 8 10.91 -11.51 -33.02
CA ASN A 8 11.20 -11.85 -34.42
C ASN A 8 11.11 -10.67 -35.40
N LYS A 9 10.87 -9.45 -34.92
CA LYS A 9 10.72 -8.24 -35.75
C LYS A 9 11.96 -7.35 -35.77
N THR A 10 12.89 -7.56 -34.84
CA THR A 10 14.10 -6.74 -34.74
C THR A 10 15.22 -7.36 -35.57
N VAL A 11 15.84 -6.57 -36.46
CA VAL A 11 17.00 -7.02 -37.26
C VAL A 11 18.22 -7.16 -36.35
N HIS A 12 18.67 -8.39 -36.15
CA HIS A 12 19.87 -8.69 -35.40
C HIS A 12 21.13 -8.56 -36.28
N LEU A 13 22.16 -7.91 -35.74
CA LEU A 13 23.45 -7.69 -36.40
C LEU A 13 24.57 -8.17 -35.46
N GLY A 14 25.51 -8.92 -35.99
CA GLY A 14 26.64 -9.51 -35.27
C GLY A 14 27.67 -10.06 -36.27
N PHE A 15 28.65 -10.81 -35.78
CA PHE A 15 29.60 -11.50 -36.63
C PHE A 15 29.00 -12.78 -37.23
N ASP A 16 29.41 -13.13 -38.45
CA ASP A 16 29.03 -14.40 -39.08
C ASP A 16 29.62 -15.59 -38.30
N GLY A 17 28.96 -16.75 -38.38
CA GLY A 17 29.43 -18.01 -37.78
C GLY A 17 30.86 -18.36 -38.18
N SER A 18 31.28 -18.05 -39.41
CA SER A 18 32.65 -18.28 -39.89
C SER A 18 33.71 -17.44 -39.17
N SER A 19 33.30 -16.42 -38.40
CA SER A 19 34.20 -15.58 -37.61
C SER A 19 34.62 -16.23 -36.30
N PHE A 20 33.96 -17.33 -35.91
CA PHE A 20 34.21 -18.05 -34.67
C PHE A 20 34.90 -19.39 -34.93
N SER A 21 35.58 -19.91 -33.91
CA SER A 21 36.16 -21.26 -33.94
C SER A 21 35.07 -22.30 -34.15
N SER A 22 35.38 -23.39 -34.84
CA SER A 22 34.46 -24.54 -34.99
C SER A 22 34.11 -25.22 -33.67
N ASN A 23 34.82 -24.90 -32.58
CA ASN A 23 34.60 -25.46 -31.26
C ASN A 23 33.59 -24.68 -30.40
N VAL A 24 33.03 -23.57 -30.92
CA VAL A 24 32.01 -22.82 -30.18
C VAL A 24 30.68 -23.56 -30.19
N ASN A 25 29.99 -23.55 -29.05
CA ASN A 25 28.63 -24.03 -28.93
C ASN A 25 27.66 -22.86 -29.13
N VAL A 26 26.70 -23.01 -30.04
CA VAL A 26 25.63 -22.03 -30.24
C VAL A 26 24.48 -22.34 -29.29
N LEU A 27 24.24 -21.46 -28.32
CA LEU A 27 23.19 -21.62 -27.31
C LEU A 27 21.89 -20.92 -27.71
N VAL A 28 22.00 -19.79 -28.42
CA VAL A 28 20.87 -19.07 -29.01
C VAL A 28 21.25 -18.69 -30.43
N ALA A 29 20.34 -18.94 -31.36
CA ALA A 29 20.49 -18.59 -32.77
C ALA A 29 19.47 -17.52 -33.20
N ALA A 30 19.70 -16.92 -34.37
CA ALA A 30 18.75 -15.98 -34.94
C ALA A 30 17.43 -16.69 -35.29
N HIS A 31 16.30 -15.99 -35.16
CA HIS A 31 14.98 -16.58 -35.42
C HIS A 31 14.83 -17.14 -36.85
N ASN A 32 15.43 -16.46 -37.83
CA ASN A 32 15.37 -16.80 -39.26
C ASN A 32 16.54 -17.66 -39.75
N ASN A 33 17.61 -17.81 -38.94
CA ASN A 33 18.77 -18.61 -39.30
C ASN A 33 19.30 -19.33 -38.05
N LYS A 34 19.10 -20.66 -38.02
CA LYS A 34 19.50 -21.53 -36.90
C LYS A 34 21.02 -21.67 -36.74
N ASP A 35 21.79 -21.36 -37.78
CA ASP A 35 23.24 -21.42 -37.77
C ASP A 35 23.87 -20.06 -37.40
N TYR A 36 23.08 -18.98 -37.36
CA TYR A 36 23.59 -17.66 -37.01
C TYR A 36 23.75 -17.52 -35.49
N PRO A 37 24.97 -17.39 -34.96
CA PRO A 37 25.21 -17.43 -33.52
C PRO A 37 24.83 -16.13 -32.84
N VAL A 38 23.85 -16.14 -31.94
CA VAL A 38 23.44 -14.96 -31.13
C VAL A 38 24.06 -15.02 -29.73
N LEU A 39 23.97 -16.17 -29.07
CA LEU A 39 24.65 -16.44 -27.80
C LEU A 39 25.52 -17.67 -27.99
N ILE A 40 26.82 -17.52 -27.77
CA ILE A 40 27.78 -18.62 -27.91
C ILE A 40 28.57 -18.85 -26.63
N GLU A 41 28.96 -20.10 -26.46
CA GLU A 41 29.85 -20.57 -25.42
C GLU A 41 31.10 -21.17 -26.06
N ASN A 42 32.27 -20.89 -25.48
CA ASN A 42 33.50 -21.61 -25.78
C ASN A 42 34.17 -22.07 -24.48
N ARG A 43 34.45 -23.36 -24.33
CA ARG A 43 35.14 -23.90 -23.15
C ARG A 43 36.65 -23.68 -23.27
N ILE A 44 37.26 -23.11 -22.23
CA ILE A 44 38.70 -22.85 -22.15
C ILE A 44 39.22 -23.37 -20.82
N GLY A 45 39.96 -24.48 -20.86
CA GLY A 45 40.40 -25.18 -19.65
C GLY A 45 39.20 -25.62 -18.80
N ASN A 46 39.22 -25.27 -17.51
CA ASN A 46 38.09 -25.52 -16.60
C ASN A 46 37.03 -24.40 -16.62
N GLY A 47 37.23 -23.36 -17.43
CA GLY A 47 36.33 -22.23 -17.55
C GLY A 47 35.58 -22.21 -18.88
N LYS A 48 34.72 -21.21 -19.05
CA LYS A 48 34.01 -20.94 -20.30
C LYS A 48 33.98 -19.44 -20.59
N VAL A 49 33.98 -19.09 -21.85
CA VAL A 49 33.76 -17.72 -22.34
C VAL A 49 32.39 -17.69 -22.99
N ILE A 50 31.54 -16.79 -22.50
CA ILE A 50 30.21 -16.55 -23.07
C ILE A 50 30.27 -15.24 -23.84
N LEU A 51 29.83 -15.26 -25.10
CA LEU A 51 29.72 -14.06 -25.93
C LEU A 51 28.28 -13.87 -26.40
N TYR A 52 27.75 -12.69 -26.12
CA TYR A 52 26.56 -12.19 -26.78
C TYR A 52 26.98 -11.51 -28.10
N ASN A 53 26.85 -12.22 -29.21
CA ASN A 53 27.28 -11.77 -30.53
C ASN A 53 26.26 -10.79 -31.12
N SER A 54 26.23 -9.57 -30.62
CA SER A 54 25.27 -8.55 -31.03
C SER A 54 25.89 -7.17 -31.05
N SER A 55 25.62 -6.39 -32.09
CA SER A 55 25.87 -4.95 -32.10
C SER A 55 24.75 -4.15 -31.44
N GLN A 56 23.65 -4.79 -31.03
CA GLN A 56 22.53 -4.12 -30.40
C GLN A 56 22.78 -3.83 -28.93
N ILE A 57 22.36 -2.65 -28.49
CA ILE A 57 22.30 -2.30 -27.06
C ILE A 57 21.15 -3.07 -26.43
N LEU A 58 21.46 -3.88 -25.41
CA LEU A 58 20.46 -4.62 -24.64
C LEU A 58 19.50 -3.65 -23.93
N LYS A 59 18.21 -3.78 -24.22
CA LYS A 59 17.15 -3.00 -23.58
C LYS A 59 16.74 -3.61 -22.24
N LYS A 60 15.98 -2.86 -21.45
CA LYS A 60 15.53 -3.26 -20.11
C LYS A 60 14.72 -4.56 -20.12
N GLU A 61 13.82 -4.73 -21.08
CA GLU A 61 13.05 -5.97 -21.30
C GLU A 61 13.93 -7.18 -21.68
N MET A 62 15.21 -6.98 -22.04
CA MET A 62 16.14 -8.05 -22.40
C MET A 62 17.10 -8.44 -21.26
N ARG A 63 16.95 -7.89 -20.06
CA ARG A 63 17.84 -8.20 -18.92
C ARG A 63 17.86 -9.69 -18.57
N GLY A 64 16.76 -10.41 -18.71
CA GLY A 64 16.70 -11.85 -18.53
C GLY A 64 17.56 -12.62 -19.53
N LEU A 65 17.76 -12.14 -20.75
CA LEU A 65 18.71 -12.74 -21.69
C LEU A 65 20.15 -12.61 -21.18
N LEU A 66 20.55 -11.41 -20.74
CA LEU A 66 21.86 -11.18 -20.13
C LEU A 66 22.05 -12.02 -18.86
N PHE A 67 21.02 -12.10 -18.03
CA PHE A 67 21.05 -12.88 -16.82
C PHE A 67 21.15 -14.39 -17.12
N SER A 68 20.45 -14.88 -18.14
CA SER A 68 20.56 -16.28 -18.58
C SER A 68 21.97 -16.63 -19.05
N ALA A 69 22.67 -15.72 -19.73
CA ALA A 69 24.07 -15.89 -20.09
C ALA A 69 24.98 -15.93 -18.84
N SER A 70 24.64 -15.15 -17.81
CA SER A 70 25.38 -15.14 -16.53
C SER A 70 25.17 -16.43 -15.74
N LEU A 71 23.98 -17.05 -15.81
CA LEU A 71 23.69 -18.33 -15.16
C LEU A 71 24.59 -19.47 -15.63
N LEU A 72 25.08 -19.43 -16.88
CA LEU A 72 26.07 -20.40 -17.39
C LEU A 72 27.38 -20.36 -16.58
N GLY A 73 27.74 -19.22 -16.01
CA GLY A 73 28.88 -19.08 -15.11
C GLY A 73 28.56 -19.33 -13.63
N LEU A 74 27.28 -19.51 -13.29
CA LEU A 74 26.75 -19.68 -11.93
C LEU A 74 26.00 -21.01 -11.79
N GLU A 75 26.45 -22.04 -12.52
CA GLU A 75 25.86 -23.37 -12.47
C GLU A 75 25.87 -23.92 -11.04
N GLY A 76 24.73 -24.49 -10.60
CA GLY A 76 24.58 -25.08 -9.27
C GLY A 76 24.50 -24.07 -8.13
N ILE A 77 24.34 -22.78 -8.43
CA ILE A 77 24.21 -21.72 -7.42
C ILE A 77 22.74 -21.29 -7.32
N PRO A 78 22.01 -21.68 -6.25
CA PRO A 78 20.66 -21.20 -6.02
C PRO A 78 20.64 -19.68 -5.79
N TYR A 79 19.60 -19.02 -6.28
CA TYR A 79 19.30 -17.63 -5.95
C TYR A 79 17.83 -17.46 -5.58
N PRO A 80 17.53 -16.63 -4.56
CA PRO A 80 16.18 -16.43 -4.09
C PRO A 80 15.36 -15.55 -5.05
N ILE A 81 14.09 -15.88 -5.19
CA ILE A 81 13.12 -15.12 -6.00
C ILE A 81 11.87 -14.79 -5.18
N ALA A 82 11.13 -13.75 -5.60
CA ALA A 82 9.85 -13.39 -4.97
C ALA A 82 8.76 -14.44 -5.24
N ASN A 83 8.77 -15.02 -6.44
CA ASN A 83 7.86 -16.09 -6.88
C ASN A 83 6.37 -15.74 -6.78
N ILE A 84 6.00 -14.57 -7.33
CA ILE A 84 4.68 -13.95 -7.21
C ILE A 84 4.09 -13.57 -8.57
N GLY A 85 2.78 -13.74 -8.69
CA GLY A 85 1.95 -13.23 -9.79
C GLY A 85 0.98 -12.15 -9.28
N THR A 86 0.75 -11.10 -10.07
CA THR A 86 -0.21 -10.03 -9.71
C THR A 86 -1.11 -9.69 -10.89
N LEU A 87 -2.42 -9.62 -10.63
CA LEU A 87 -3.44 -9.18 -11.60
C LEU A 87 -4.09 -7.88 -11.15
N PHE A 88 -3.91 -6.84 -11.96
CA PHE A 88 -4.50 -5.51 -11.78
C PHE A 88 -5.79 -5.42 -12.60
N LEU A 89 -6.88 -4.97 -11.98
CA LEU A 89 -8.14 -4.66 -12.65
C LEU A 89 -8.32 -3.14 -12.65
N ASP A 90 -7.99 -2.52 -13.77
CA ASP A 90 -8.06 -1.08 -13.94
C ASP A 90 -9.50 -0.64 -14.22
N ASP A 91 -9.89 0.47 -13.58
CA ASP A 91 -11.23 1.04 -13.65
C ASP A 91 -12.31 0.01 -13.28
N PHE A 92 -12.12 -0.63 -12.12
CA PHE A 92 -13.08 -1.54 -11.53
C PHE A 92 -12.98 -1.50 -10.01
N PRO A 93 -14.07 -1.29 -9.27
CA PRO A 93 -15.37 -0.75 -9.69
C PRO A 93 -15.28 0.52 -10.55
N THR A 94 -16.08 0.58 -11.62
CA THR A 94 -16.12 1.73 -12.53
C THR A 94 -17.24 2.71 -12.14
N ALA A 95 -16.97 4.01 -12.25
CA ALA A 95 -17.98 5.05 -12.19
C ALA A 95 -18.78 5.14 -13.50
N MET A 96 -20.00 5.68 -13.47
CA MET A 96 -20.83 5.81 -14.66
C MET A 96 -20.59 7.12 -15.44
N TYR A 97 -20.46 7.02 -16.76
CA TYR A 97 -20.42 8.17 -17.68
C TYR A 97 -21.83 8.69 -17.94
N VAL A 98 -22.12 9.94 -17.60
CA VAL A 98 -23.37 10.61 -18.01
C VAL A 98 -23.03 11.88 -18.78
N ASP A 99 -23.39 11.93 -20.06
CA ASP A 99 -23.46 13.20 -20.81
C ASP A 99 -24.87 13.38 -21.36
N LYS A 100 -25.45 14.56 -21.13
CA LYS A 100 -26.82 14.95 -21.54
C LYS A 100 -27.92 13.92 -21.19
N GLY A 101 -27.83 13.30 -20.01
CA GLY A 101 -28.86 12.38 -19.51
C GLY A 101 -28.91 11.00 -20.18
N LYS A 102 -27.93 10.67 -21.03
CA LYS A 102 -27.72 9.31 -21.55
C LYS A 102 -26.38 8.78 -21.05
N ALA A 103 -26.34 7.52 -20.63
CA ALA A 103 -25.07 6.86 -20.37
C ALA A 103 -24.27 6.80 -21.67
N ILE A 104 -23.00 7.24 -21.66
CA ILE A 104 -22.23 7.39 -22.91
C ILE A 104 -21.78 6.03 -23.46
N ASN A 105 -21.44 5.09 -22.57
CA ASN A 105 -21.05 3.73 -22.95
C ASN A 105 -22.26 2.81 -22.96
N ILE A 106 -23.15 3.05 -23.93
CA ILE A 106 -24.27 2.18 -24.26
C ILE A 106 -23.87 1.31 -25.46
N GLN A 107 -23.61 0.02 -25.23
CA GLN A 107 -23.75 -0.97 -26.31
C GLN A 107 -25.21 -1.46 -26.28
N ASN A 108 -25.97 -1.20 -27.35
CA ASN A 108 -27.34 -1.72 -27.53
C ASN A 108 -28.37 -1.38 -26.42
N GLY A 109 -28.16 -0.30 -25.66
CA GLY A 109 -29.05 0.14 -24.56
C GLY A 109 -28.51 -0.12 -23.14
N ILE A 110 -27.43 -0.89 -22.99
CA ILE A 110 -26.91 -1.37 -21.69
C ILE A 110 -25.64 -0.61 -21.31
N SER A 111 -25.55 -0.15 -20.06
CA SER A 111 -24.38 0.60 -19.55
C SER A 111 -23.16 -0.30 -19.30
N LYS A 112 -21.94 0.28 -19.34
CA LYS A 112 -20.69 -0.41 -18.99
C LYS A 112 -20.77 -1.14 -17.64
N SER A 113 -21.29 -0.49 -16.59
CA SER A 113 -21.40 -1.08 -15.25
C SER A 113 -22.34 -2.29 -15.23
N GLU A 114 -23.43 -2.26 -16.01
CA GLU A 114 -24.34 -3.40 -16.15
C GLU A 114 -23.69 -4.56 -16.91
N ILE A 115 -22.96 -4.30 -18.00
CA ILE A 115 -22.21 -5.32 -18.76
C ILE A 115 -21.17 -5.99 -17.85
N LEU A 116 -20.40 -5.19 -17.11
CA LEU A 116 -19.37 -5.70 -16.22
C LEU A 116 -19.96 -6.57 -15.11
N LYS A 117 -21.08 -6.14 -14.53
CA LYS A 117 -21.75 -6.87 -13.45
C LYS A 117 -22.42 -8.16 -13.92
N ALA A 118 -23.09 -8.12 -15.08
CA ALA A 118 -23.87 -9.24 -15.57
C ALA A 118 -23.02 -10.32 -16.27
N ASP A 119 -21.93 -9.93 -16.93
CA ASP A 119 -21.17 -10.85 -17.80
C ASP A 119 -19.70 -11.01 -17.40
N TRP A 120 -18.97 -9.90 -17.25
CA TRP A 120 -17.52 -9.96 -17.07
C TRP A 120 -17.10 -10.41 -15.66
N TRP A 121 -17.62 -9.75 -14.62
CA TRP A 121 -17.24 -10.02 -13.23
C TRP A 121 -17.57 -11.45 -12.77
N PRO A 122 -18.74 -12.03 -13.09
CA PRO A 122 -19.00 -13.44 -12.79
C PRO A 122 -17.93 -14.40 -13.35
N LYS A 123 -17.46 -14.17 -14.58
CA LYS A 123 -16.42 -15.00 -15.22
C LYS A 123 -15.04 -14.75 -14.64
N MET A 124 -14.72 -13.51 -14.28
CA MET A 124 -13.47 -13.21 -13.57
C MET A 124 -13.44 -13.90 -12.19
N LYS A 125 -14.58 -13.97 -11.48
CA LYS A 125 -14.69 -14.72 -10.23
C LYS A 125 -14.50 -16.21 -10.42
N GLU A 126 -15.11 -16.79 -11.45
CA GLU A 126 -14.91 -18.20 -11.82
C GLU A 126 -13.41 -18.47 -12.07
N LEU A 127 -12.76 -17.65 -12.90
CA LEU A 127 -11.32 -17.76 -13.16
C LEU A 127 -10.49 -17.68 -11.86
N ALA A 128 -10.83 -16.76 -10.95
CA ALA A 128 -10.12 -16.64 -9.67
C ALA A 128 -10.30 -17.86 -8.77
N GLN A 129 -11.46 -18.49 -8.79
CA GLN A 129 -11.72 -19.71 -8.01
C GLN A 129 -11.01 -20.92 -8.62
N GLU A 130 -11.08 -21.09 -9.94
CA GLU A 130 -10.46 -22.22 -10.65
C GLU A 130 -8.93 -22.18 -10.57
N GLU A 131 -8.34 -20.99 -10.68
CA GLU A 131 -6.89 -20.81 -10.77
C GLU A 131 -6.26 -20.24 -9.50
N ASP A 132 -7.00 -20.15 -8.39
CA ASP A 132 -6.56 -19.59 -7.10
C ASP A 132 -5.90 -18.20 -7.25
N LEU A 133 -6.63 -17.27 -7.86
CA LEU A 133 -6.14 -15.91 -8.14
C LEU A 133 -6.69 -14.90 -7.14
N LYS A 134 -5.84 -13.96 -6.74
CA LYS A 134 -6.24 -12.74 -6.05
C LYS A 134 -6.13 -11.54 -6.98
N TYR A 135 -7.21 -10.78 -7.11
CA TYR A 135 -7.23 -9.54 -7.89
C TYR A 135 -6.95 -8.31 -7.03
N SER A 136 -6.42 -7.28 -7.67
CA SER A 136 -6.35 -5.92 -7.13
C SER A 136 -7.10 -4.99 -8.05
N ALA A 137 -8.24 -4.49 -7.58
CA ALA A 137 -9.16 -3.72 -8.40
C ALA A 137 -9.09 -2.24 -8.01
N TYR A 138 -8.93 -1.38 -9.01
CA TYR A 138 -8.63 0.03 -8.80
C TYR A 138 -9.84 0.90 -9.10
N VAL A 139 -10.35 1.52 -8.02
CA VAL A 139 -11.57 2.33 -8.00
C VAL A 139 -11.33 3.69 -8.65
N THR A 140 -12.22 4.05 -9.57
CA THR A 140 -12.35 5.39 -10.14
C THR A 140 -13.66 6.00 -9.68
N PHE A 141 -13.62 7.23 -9.15
CA PHE A 141 -14.83 7.86 -8.59
C PHE A 141 -15.63 8.70 -9.60
N ASN A 142 -15.01 9.14 -10.69
CA ASN A 142 -15.64 9.98 -11.67
C ASN A 142 -15.29 9.53 -13.08
N ALA A 143 -16.33 9.37 -13.89
CA ALA A 143 -16.18 8.95 -15.28
C ALA A 143 -15.90 10.14 -16.22
N ASN A 144 -16.18 11.39 -15.82
CA ASN A 144 -15.87 12.51 -16.70
C ASN A 144 -14.37 12.84 -16.72
N GLU A 145 -13.90 13.32 -17.86
CA GLU A 145 -12.52 13.75 -18.07
C GLU A 145 -12.32 15.24 -17.74
N LYS A 146 -13.01 15.76 -16.70
CA LYS A 146 -12.81 17.16 -16.27
C LYS A 146 -11.62 17.27 -15.33
N ASN A 147 -10.73 18.19 -15.66
CA ASN A 147 -9.55 18.57 -14.87
C ASN A 147 -9.64 20.01 -14.33
N ASN A 148 -10.87 20.50 -14.14
CA ASN A 148 -11.18 21.84 -13.63
C ASN A 148 -12.42 21.81 -12.73
N GLY A 149 -12.53 22.83 -11.87
CA GLY A 149 -13.63 22.98 -10.93
C GLY A 149 -13.58 21.99 -9.77
N ASP A 150 -14.60 22.06 -8.92
CA ASP A 150 -14.65 21.28 -7.68
C ASP A 150 -15.00 19.81 -7.92
N ALA A 151 -14.47 18.95 -7.04
CA ALA A 151 -14.75 17.53 -7.03
C ALA A 151 -16.27 17.26 -6.87
N ASN A 152 -16.80 16.36 -7.69
CA ASN A 152 -18.16 15.83 -7.53
C ASN A 152 -18.19 14.33 -7.83
N PHE A 153 -19.09 13.62 -7.17
CA PHE A 153 -19.12 12.16 -7.18
C PHE A 153 -20.41 11.58 -7.77
N LYS A 154 -21.17 12.38 -8.54
CA LYS A 154 -22.45 11.97 -9.13
C LYS A 154 -22.34 10.69 -9.95
N SER A 155 -21.25 10.54 -10.71
CA SER A 155 -20.94 9.36 -11.52
C SER A 155 -20.80 8.09 -10.69
N TRP A 156 -20.20 8.19 -9.50
CA TRP A 156 -20.09 7.09 -8.55
C TRP A 156 -21.45 6.79 -7.92
N ASP A 157 -22.16 7.81 -7.44
CA ASP A 157 -23.44 7.66 -6.75
C ASP A 157 -24.54 7.07 -7.65
N GLN A 158 -24.38 7.19 -8.97
CA GLN A 158 -25.31 6.67 -9.97
C GLN A 158 -24.91 5.28 -10.51
N THR A 159 -23.77 4.72 -10.10
CA THR A 159 -23.32 3.44 -10.63
C THR A 159 -24.27 2.30 -10.24
N ARG A 160 -24.66 1.49 -11.23
CA ARG A 160 -25.48 0.27 -11.01
C ARG A 160 -24.66 -0.97 -10.67
N LEU A 161 -23.34 -0.81 -10.57
CA LEU A 161 -22.42 -1.89 -10.25
C LEU A 161 -22.63 -2.38 -8.81
N LEU A 162 -22.72 -1.44 -7.88
CA LEU A 162 -22.81 -1.70 -6.45
C LEU A 162 -24.24 -2.12 -6.08
N ASP A 163 -24.36 -3.18 -5.27
CA ASP A 163 -25.60 -3.57 -4.60
C ASP A 163 -25.56 -3.25 -3.10
N GLY A 164 -26.73 -3.08 -2.51
CA GLY A 164 -26.85 -2.80 -1.07
C GLY A 164 -26.60 -1.33 -0.72
N LYS A 165 -26.90 -0.98 0.53
CA LYS A 165 -26.64 0.36 1.06
C LYS A 165 -25.22 0.43 1.63
N ASN A 166 -24.68 1.64 1.70
CA ASN A 166 -23.50 1.88 2.52
C ASN A 166 -23.93 1.87 3.99
N GLU A 167 -23.33 1.00 4.78
CA GLU A 167 -23.54 0.90 6.22
C GLU A 167 -22.22 1.20 6.91
N ASN A 168 -22.21 2.19 7.81
CA ASN A 168 -21.03 2.61 8.56
C ASN A 168 -19.79 2.86 7.67
N GLY A 169 -19.97 3.52 6.52
CA GLY A 169 -18.88 3.86 5.59
C GLY A 169 -18.37 2.72 4.72
N THR A 170 -19.07 1.58 4.68
CA THR A 170 -18.67 0.41 3.89
C THR A 170 -19.83 -0.06 3.02
N ASN A 171 -19.54 -0.37 1.75
CA ASN A 171 -20.53 -0.92 0.82
C ASN A 171 -20.55 -2.46 0.91
N SER A 172 -21.72 -3.06 1.18
CA SER A 172 -21.85 -4.51 1.38
C SER A 172 -21.43 -5.32 0.16
N TRP A 173 -21.72 -4.86 -1.07
CA TRP A 173 -21.29 -5.55 -2.28
C TRP A 173 -19.77 -5.55 -2.42
N LEU A 174 -19.10 -4.41 -2.17
CA LEU A 174 -17.64 -4.33 -2.19
C LEU A 174 -16.99 -5.26 -1.15
N THR A 175 -17.52 -5.29 0.08
CA THR A 175 -17.03 -6.20 1.11
C THR A 175 -17.17 -7.66 0.70
N ASN A 176 -18.33 -8.04 0.16
CA ASN A 176 -18.61 -9.42 -0.23
C ASN A 176 -17.80 -9.88 -1.44
N GLU A 177 -17.67 -9.02 -2.44
CA GLU A 177 -17.04 -9.36 -3.71
C GLU A 177 -15.52 -9.21 -3.67
N PHE A 178 -14.96 -8.37 -2.79
CA PHE A 178 -13.52 -8.18 -2.67
C PHE A 178 -12.97 -8.66 -1.32
N THR A 179 -13.33 -7.99 -0.22
CA THR A 179 -12.72 -8.22 1.10
C THR A 179 -12.89 -9.66 1.57
N ASN A 180 -14.11 -10.20 1.55
CA ASN A 180 -14.42 -11.55 2.02
C ASN A 180 -13.83 -12.65 1.12
N ARG A 181 -13.43 -12.31 -0.12
CA ARG A 181 -12.80 -13.22 -1.08
C ARG A 181 -11.27 -13.09 -1.13
N GLY A 182 -10.72 -12.16 -0.36
CA GLY A 182 -9.28 -11.89 -0.28
C GLY A 182 -8.74 -11.11 -1.49
N HIS A 183 -9.58 -10.37 -2.21
CA HIS A 183 -9.14 -9.41 -3.22
C HIS A 183 -8.86 -8.04 -2.59
N GLU A 184 -8.08 -7.22 -3.28
CA GLU A 184 -7.73 -5.86 -2.86
C GLU A 184 -8.54 -4.82 -3.63
N LEU A 185 -8.90 -3.74 -2.93
CA LEU A 185 -9.35 -2.49 -3.54
C LEU A 185 -8.23 -1.45 -3.41
N GLY A 186 -7.82 -0.89 -4.55
CA GLY A 186 -6.83 0.18 -4.67
C GLY A 186 -7.44 1.45 -5.27
N PHE A 187 -6.67 2.54 -5.29
CA PHE A 187 -7.12 3.83 -5.81
C PHE A 187 -6.62 4.05 -7.24
N ARG A 188 -7.51 4.36 -8.18
CA ARG A 188 -7.12 4.75 -9.55
C ARG A 188 -7.03 6.25 -9.74
N GLY A 189 -7.88 7.00 -9.05
CA GLY A 189 -7.97 8.43 -9.23
C GLY A 189 -9.37 8.96 -8.96
N TYR A 190 -9.46 10.28 -8.83
CA TYR A 190 -10.74 10.98 -8.87
C TYR A 190 -11.46 10.69 -10.19
N ASN A 191 -10.74 10.79 -11.30
CA ASN A 191 -11.17 10.35 -12.63
C ASN A 191 -10.06 9.57 -13.33
N ASP A 192 -10.35 9.06 -14.53
CA ASP A 192 -9.42 8.27 -15.33
C ASP A 192 -8.40 9.13 -16.10
N LEU A 193 -7.97 10.27 -15.54
CA LEU A 193 -6.99 11.17 -16.16
C LEU A 193 -5.60 11.00 -15.52
N PRO A 194 -4.53 10.96 -16.33
CA PRO A 194 -3.16 11.00 -15.82
C PRO A 194 -2.89 12.21 -14.93
N LEU A 195 -2.19 12.00 -13.81
CA LEU A 195 -1.78 13.06 -12.90
C LEU A 195 -0.46 13.66 -13.37
N SER A 196 -0.53 14.51 -14.38
CA SER A 196 0.62 15.23 -14.93
C SER A 196 0.35 16.72 -15.09
N LYS A 197 1.40 17.54 -15.00
CA LYS A 197 1.37 18.98 -15.27
C LYS A 197 0.85 19.31 -16.67
N LYS A 198 1.08 18.42 -17.63
CA LYS A 198 0.61 18.58 -19.02
C LYS A 198 -0.92 18.64 -19.08
N LEU A 199 -1.60 17.84 -18.26
CA LEU A 199 -3.07 17.80 -18.21
C LEU A 199 -3.62 18.73 -17.13
N TRP A 200 -3.03 18.74 -15.94
CA TRP A 200 -3.48 19.51 -14.79
C TRP A 200 -2.66 20.80 -14.69
N LYS A 201 -3.18 21.88 -15.28
CA LYS A 201 -2.52 23.20 -15.25
C LYS A 201 -2.41 23.78 -13.84
N ASP A 202 -3.40 23.47 -13.01
CA ASP A 202 -3.44 23.81 -11.59
C ASP A 202 -3.19 22.53 -10.78
N THR A 203 -2.04 22.46 -10.13
CA THR A 203 -1.65 21.30 -9.32
C THR A 203 -2.40 21.22 -7.98
N ASP A 204 -2.95 22.33 -7.50
CA ASP A 204 -3.73 22.33 -6.26
C ASP A 204 -5.05 21.59 -6.46
N LEU A 205 -5.61 21.61 -7.68
CA LEU A 205 -6.75 20.77 -8.03
C LEU A 205 -6.46 19.26 -7.92
N ILE A 206 -5.23 18.81 -8.23
CA ILE A 206 -4.86 17.39 -8.04
C ILE A 206 -4.92 17.05 -6.54
N LEU A 207 -4.36 17.93 -5.71
CA LEU A 207 -4.33 17.75 -4.26
C LEU A 207 -5.75 17.71 -3.68
N ASP A 208 -6.60 18.65 -4.08
CA ASP A 208 -7.96 18.76 -3.55
C ASP A 208 -8.85 17.61 -4.04
N ASN A 209 -8.72 17.18 -5.29
CA ASN A 209 -9.39 15.99 -5.79
C ASN A 209 -8.93 14.71 -5.06
N ALA A 210 -7.64 14.61 -4.72
CA ALA A 210 -7.12 13.48 -3.94
C ALA A 210 -7.70 13.46 -2.51
N LYS A 211 -7.77 14.62 -1.83
CA LYS A 211 -8.42 14.74 -0.50
C LYS A 211 -9.90 14.38 -0.55
N ALA A 212 -10.63 14.94 -1.52
CA ALA A 212 -12.03 14.65 -1.70
C ALA A 212 -12.28 13.16 -1.97
N SER A 213 -11.40 12.51 -2.74
CA SER A 213 -11.46 11.07 -3.02
C SER A 213 -11.16 10.23 -1.78
N ALA A 214 -10.24 10.66 -0.91
CA ALA A 214 -9.97 9.98 0.37
C ALA A 214 -11.20 10.00 1.28
N ASN A 215 -11.85 11.17 1.44
CA ASN A 215 -13.10 11.27 2.21
C ASN A 215 -14.20 10.39 1.59
N LYS A 216 -14.37 10.46 0.26
CA LYS A 216 -15.37 9.65 -0.46
C LYS A 216 -15.12 8.15 -0.26
N TRP A 217 -13.87 7.73 -0.21
CA TRP A 217 -13.49 6.34 0.07
C TRP A 217 -13.98 5.88 1.45
N GLU A 218 -13.71 6.65 2.50
CA GLU A 218 -14.12 6.32 3.89
C GLU A 218 -15.64 6.30 4.08
N ASP A 219 -16.36 7.04 3.24
CA ASP A 219 -17.82 7.13 3.31
C ASP A 219 -18.53 6.03 2.49
N ASN A 220 -17.90 5.56 1.40
CA ASN A 220 -18.61 4.77 0.38
C ASN A 220 -17.92 3.47 -0.03
N VAL A 221 -16.64 3.30 0.27
CA VAL A 221 -15.85 2.14 -0.16
C VAL A 221 -15.49 1.29 1.05
N SER A 222 -14.71 1.86 1.97
CA SER A 222 -14.22 1.15 3.16
C SER A 222 -13.64 2.14 4.17
N LYS A 223 -13.78 1.84 5.47
CA LYS A 223 -13.05 2.54 6.54
C LYS A 223 -11.54 2.31 6.50
N ILE A 224 -11.08 1.26 5.82
CA ILE A 224 -9.66 1.05 5.57
C ILE A 224 -9.29 1.73 4.26
N LEU A 225 -8.49 2.78 4.37
CA LEU A 225 -7.94 3.49 3.22
C LEU A 225 -6.99 2.60 2.39
N PRO A 226 -6.98 2.75 1.05
CA PRO A 226 -6.12 1.98 0.17
C PRO A 226 -4.66 2.36 0.37
N SER A 227 -3.77 1.40 0.13
CA SER A 227 -2.32 1.61 0.18
C SER A 227 -1.68 1.76 -1.20
N SER A 228 -2.39 1.43 -2.27
CA SER A 228 -1.87 1.34 -3.63
C SER A 228 -2.61 2.26 -4.60
N TYR A 229 -1.85 2.84 -5.53
CA TYR A 229 -2.35 3.68 -6.61
C TYR A 229 -1.93 3.13 -7.98
N VAL A 230 -2.85 3.08 -8.94
CA VAL A 230 -2.53 2.84 -10.35
C VAL A 230 -2.71 4.13 -11.13
N ALA A 231 -1.67 4.56 -11.85
CA ALA A 231 -1.78 5.72 -12.72
C ALA A 231 -2.59 5.39 -13.99
N PRO A 232 -3.62 6.19 -14.33
CA PRO A 232 -4.24 6.15 -15.65
C PRO A 232 -3.18 6.28 -16.75
N ASP A 233 -3.31 5.47 -17.80
CA ASP A 233 -2.37 5.36 -18.93
C ASP A 233 -0.89 5.13 -18.55
N ASN A 234 -0.61 4.66 -17.32
CA ASN A 234 0.74 4.59 -16.75
C ASN A 234 1.43 5.96 -16.59
N GLN A 235 0.68 7.07 -16.65
CA GLN A 235 1.24 8.40 -16.69
C GLN A 235 1.08 9.15 -15.36
N ILE A 236 2.22 9.53 -14.78
CA ILE A 236 2.29 10.36 -13.59
C ILE A 236 3.67 11.02 -13.50
N ASP A 237 3.70 12.32 -13.19
CA ASP A 237 4.96 13.06 -12.99
C ASP A 237 5.23 13.34 -11.50
N SER A 238 6.34 14.03 -11.21
CA SER A 238 6.73 14.35 -9.84
C SER A 238 5.72 15.23 -9.11
N LEU A 239 5.01 16.12 -9.81
CA LEU A 239 3.98 16.99 -9.21
C LEU A 239 2.73 16.17 -8.88
N GLY A 240 2.32 15.28 -9.78
CA GLY A 240 1.26 14.31 -9.53
C GLY A 240 1.54 13.45 -8.30
N LEU A 241 2.75 12.89 -8.19
CA LEU A 241 3.17 12.10 -7.02
C LEU A 241 3.14 12.91 -5.72
N ILE A 242 3.63 14.15 -5.74
CA ILE A 242 3.62 15.03 -4.56
C ILE A 242 2.18 15.35 -4.13
N ALA A 243 1.32 15.75 -5.07
CA ALA A 243 -0.06 16.08 -4.78
C ALA A 243 -0.84 14.85 -4.28
N LEU A 244 -0.66 13.70 -4.91
CA LEU A 244 -1.26 12.43 -4.49
C LEU A 244 -0.85 12.06 -3.07
N LYS A 245 0.45 12.12 -2.75
CA LYS A 245 0.93 11.79 -1.39
C LYS A 245 0.43 12.74 -0.32
N LYS A 246 0.24 14.02 -0.67
CA LYS A 246 -0.31 15.03 0.24
C LYS A 246 -1.81 14.88 0.44
N GLY A 247 -2.57 14.60 -0.63
CA GLY A 247 -4.02 14.52 -0.59
C GLY A 247 -4.57 13.18 -0.14
N PHE A 248 -3.80 12.12 -0.35
CA PHE A 248 -4.18 10.75 0.03
C PHE A 248 -2.99 10.01 0.69
N PRO A 249 -2.64 10.36 1.95
CA PRO A 249 -1.38 9.96 2.56
C PRO A 249 -1.19 8.44 2.80
N SER A 250 -2.28 7.66 2.84
CA SER A 250 -2.26 6.21 3.00
C SER A 250 -1.61 5.49 1.81
N LEU A 251 -1.59 6.10 0.63
CA LEU A 251 -0.99 5.54 -0.58
C LEU A 251 0.52 5.50 -0.44
N ASN A 252 1.09 4.30 -0.46
CA ASN A 252 2.53 4.04 -0.35
C ASN A 252 3.07 3.28 -1.56
N PHE A 253 2.20 2.70 -2.39
CA PHE A 253 2.59 1.92 -3.56
C PHE A 253 2.04 2.57 -4.83
N VAL A 254 2.88 2.61 -5.86
CA VAL A 254 2.52 3.15 -7.18
C VAL A 254 2.74 2.07 -8.23
N HIS A 255 1.76 1.92 -9.10
CA HIS A 255 1.73 0.92 -10.16
C HIS A 255 1.59 1.62 -11.51
N THR A 256 2.70 1.71 -12.21
CA THR A 256 2.80 2.26 -13.57
C THR A 256 3.43 1.21 -14.50
N SER A 257 4.21 1.60 -15.51
CA SER A 257 4.81 0.66 -16.46
C SER A 257 6.26 0.37 -16.12
N PHE A 258 6.66 -0.89 -16.33
CA PHE A 258 8.07 -1.31 -16.25
C PHE A 258 8.93 -0.64 -17.34
N LEU A 259 8.33 -0.31 -18.47
CA LEU A 259 8.98 0.34 -19.62
C LEU A 259 8.45 1.77 -19.78
N GLY A 260 9.03 2.55 -20.70
CA GLY A 260 8.62 3.93 -20.98
C GLY A 260 9.63 4.97 -20.50
N ASP A 261 9.17 6.19 -20.26
CA ASP A 261 10.01 7.32 -19.80
C ASP A 261 9.82 7.58 -18.30
N VAL A 262 10.91 7.80 -17.56
CA VAL A 262 10.86 8.01 -16.11
C VAL A 262 10.03 9.24 -15.74
N TYR A 263 10.15 10.34 -16.46
CA TYR A 263 9.45 11.59 -16.12
C TYR A 263 7.97 11.59 -16.54
N GLU A 264 7.57 10.63 -17.37
CA GLU A 264 6.17 10.41 -17.76
C GLU A 264 5.52 9.25 -17.01
N GLY A 265 6.16 8.66 -16.00
CA GLY A 265 5.60 7.59 -15.16
C GLY A 265 5.98 6.17 -15.59
N GLY A 266 6.72 6.00 -16.68
CA GLY A 266 7.30 4.73 -17.11
C GLY A 266 8.66 4.41 -16.48
N ASN A 267 9.30 3.37 -17.03
CA ASN A 267 10.63 2.88 -16.65
C ASN A 267 10.80 2.59 -15.15
N ARG A 268 9.73 2.22 -14.46
CA ARG A 268 9.80 1.91 -13.02
C ARG A 268 10.47 0.58 -12.74
N GLU A 269 11.07 0.48 -11.56
CA GLU A 269 11.71 -0.73 -11.05
C GLU A 269 10.94 -1.20 -9.81
N PHE A 270 11.21 -2.40 -9.32
CA PHE A 270 10.71 -2.87 -8.03
C PHE A 270 11.54 -2.25 -6.88
N ASP A 271 11.45 -0.93 -6.71
CA ASP A 271 12.24 -0.08 -5.79
C ASP A 271 11.44 1.20 -5.42
N PRO A 272 11.92 2.07 -4.52
CA PRO A 272 11.33 3.38 -4.27
C PRO A 272 11.24 4.18 -5.55
N ASP A 273 10.14 4.92 -5.70
CA ASP A 273 9.91 5.70 -6.91
C ASP A 273 11.05 6.73 -7.08
N PRO A 274 11.65 6.82 -8.28
CA PRO A 274 12.82 7.66 -8.52
C PRO A 274 12.51 9.17 -8.46
N LEU A 275 11.25 9.57 -8.60
CA LEU A 275 10.78 10.94 -8.53
C LEU A 275 10.25 11.31 -7.14
N ASN A 276 9.76 10.32 -6.37
CA ASN A 276 9.29 10.50 -5.00
C ASN A 276 9.43 9.20 -4.18
N ASN A 277 10.57 9.07 -3.49
CA ASN A 277 10.93 7.90 -2.68
C ASN A 277 10.02 7.59 -1.47
N ARG A 278 8.94 8.38 -1.26
CA ARG A 278 7.87 8.05 -0.30
C ARG A 278 6.92 6.99 -0.86
N PHE A 279 6.97 6.70 -2.15
CA PHE A 279 6.31 5.58 -2.78
C PHE A 279 7.31 4.47 -3.08
N PHE A 280 6.83 3.24 -3.07
CA PHE A 280 7.52 2.09 -3.66
C PHE A 280 6.80 1.68 -4.93
N ASP A 281 7.57 1.51 -6.00
CA ASP A 281 7.05 1.11 -7.30
C ASP A 281 6.92 -0.42 -7.38
N TYR A 282 5.78 -0.85 -7.91
CA TYR A 282 5.60 -2.22 -8.38
C TYR A 282 5.00 -2.15 -9.79
N PRO A 283 5.85 -2.18 -10.84
CA PRO A 283 5.41 -1.93 -12.21
C PRO A 283 4.62 -3.07 -12.85
N ARG A 284 3.82 -2.69 -13.84
CA ARG A 284 3.07 -3.57 -14.75
C ARG A 284 3.97 -3.96 -15.93
N LEU A 285 4.08 -5.27 -16.18
CA LEU A 285 4.92 -5.83 -17.25
C LEU A 285 4.18 -6.10 -18.56
N SER A 286 2.87 -6.34 -18.48
CA SER A 286 2.02 -6.71 -19.63
C SER A 286 0.58 -6.28 -19.40
N SER A 287 -0.22 -6.24 -20.47
CA SER A 287 -1.61 -5.78 -20.43
C SER A 287 -2.53 -6.52 -21.40
N GLY A 288 -3.84 -6.48 -21.13
CA GLY A 288 -4.89 -6.94 -22.03
C GLY A 288 -5.14 -8.45 -22.05
N TYR A 289 -6.21 -8.88 -22.71
CA TYR A 289 -6.60 -10.30 -22.74
C TYR A 289 -5.75 -11.16 -23.68
N GLU A 290 -4.98 -10.51 -24.56
CA GLU A 290 -4.00 -11.15 -25.43
C GLU A 290 -2.63 -10.58 -25.10
N ILE A 291 -1.70 -11.46 -24.72
CA ILE A 291 -0.32 -11.06 -24.39
C ILE A 291 0.52 -11.12 -25.65
N SER A 292 1.05 -9.97 -26.09
CA SER A 292 1.91 -9.91 -27.27
C SER A 292 3.24 -10.64 -27.05
N GLN A 293 3.92 -11.03 -28.12
CA GLN A 293 5.24 -11.67 -28.01
C GLN A 293 6.28 -10.81 -27.29
N LYS A 294 6.17 -9.48 -27.41
CA LYS A 294 7.08 -8.54 -26.72
C LYS A 294 6.81 -8.51 -25.21
N GLU A 295 5.54 -8.48 -24.81
CA GLU A 295 5.15 -8.55 -23.40
C GLU A 295 5.48 -9.91 -22.80
N GLN A 296 5.26 -11.00 -23.55
CA GLN A 296 5.67 -12.33 -23.13
C GLN A 296 7.18 -12.38 -22.89
N TRP A 297 8.00 -11.79 -23.77
CA TRP A 297 9.43 -11.70 -23.54
C TRP A 297 9.77 -10.91 -22.27
N ALA A 298 9.13 -9.76 -22.04
CA ALA A 298 9.33 -8.98 -20.82
C ALA A 298 8.96 -9.77 -19.56
N LEU A 299 7.83 -10.49 -19.57
CA LEU A 299 7.39 -11.36 -18.46
C LEU A 299 8.43 -12.44 -18.15
N GLU A 300 8.82 -13.23 -19.15
CA GLU A 300 9.78 -14.34 -18.97
C GLU A 300 11.16 -13.82 -18.57
N SER A 301 11.59 -12.71 -19.17
CA SER A 301 12.86 -12.04 -18.90
C SER A 301 12.93 -11.53 -17.47
N THR A 302 11.88 -10.82 -17.01
CA THR A 302 11.80 -10.30 -15.64
C THR A 302 11.63 -11.41 -14.61
N TYR A 303 10.82 -12.42 -14.90
CA TYR A 303 10.62 -13.54 -14.00
C TYR A 303 11.93 -14.28 -13.72
N LEU A 304 12.79 -14.47 -14.72
CA LEU A 304 14.04 -15.22 -14.53
C LEU A 304 14.94 -14.65 -13.42
N TYR A 305 15.00 -13.33 -13.23
CA TYR A 305 15.88 -12.74 -12.22
C TYR A 305 15.14 -12.18 -10.99
N THR A 306 13.81 -12.15 -10.99
CA THR A 306 12.99 -11.63 -9.87
C THR A 306 11.98 -12.63 -9.31
N GLY A 307 11.52 -13.57 -10.12
CA GLY A 307 10.32 -14.38 -9.89
C GLY A 307 9.02 -13.57 -9.86
N ILE A 308 8.98 -12.39 -10.49
CA ILE A 308 7.79 -11.53 -10.50
C ILE A 308 7.11 -11.61 -11.87
N TRP A 309 5.81 -11.81 -11.84
CA TRP A 309 4.90 -11.72 -12.99
C TRP A 309 3.80 -10.71 -12.67
N SER A 310 3.55 -9.75 -13.57
CA SER A 310 2.52 -8.72 -13.36
C SER A 310 1.77 -8.39 -14.65
N HIS A 311 0.45 -8.30 -14.55
CA HIS A 311 -0.42 -8.15 -15.71
C HIS A 311 -1.66 -7.31 -15.37
N VAL A 312 -2.07 -6.46 -16.30
CA VAL A 312 -3.23 -5.56 -16.12
C VAL A 312 -4.34 -5.85 -17.13
N LEU A 313 -5.57 -5.81 -16.66
CA LEU A 313 -6.77 -5.79 -17.47
C LEU A 313 -7.48 -4.46 -17.25
N ASN A 314 -7.84 -3.77 -18.34
CA ASN A 314 -8.66 -2.57 -18.26
C ASN A 314 -10.11 -2.92 -18.64
N THR A 315 -11.08 -2.45 -17.86
CA THR A 315 -12.49 -2.72 -18.15
C THR A 315 -13.01 -2.00 -19.40
N ASN A 316 -12.32 -1.00 -19.95
CA ASN A 316 -12.66 -0.41 -21.24
C ASN A 316 -12.38 -1.36 -22.41
N ASP A 317 -11.46 -2.31 -22.26
CA ASP A 317 -11.09 -3.23 -23.33
C ASP A 317 -12.21 -4.23 -23.60
N ILE A 318 -12.97 -4.62 -22.56
CA ILE A 318 -14.07 -5.59 -22.72
C ILE A 318 -15.17 -5.08 -23.65
N LEU A 319 -15.38 -3.76 -23.69
CA LEU A 319 -16.38 -3.13 -24.57
C LEU A 319 -16.03 -3.28 -26.05
N LYS A 320 -14.76 -3.54 -26.37
CA LYS A 320 -14.25 -3.70 -27.74
C LYS A 320 -14.14 -5.17 -28.14
N ILE A 321 -14.30 -6.09 -27.19
CA ILE A 321 -14.10 -7.53 -27.39
C ILE A 321 -15.43 -8.18 -27.77
N GLY A 322 -15.43 -9.02 -28.80
CA GLY A 322 -16.64 -9.68 -29.29
C GLY A 322 -17.20 -10.75 -28.35
N SER A 323 -16.35 -11.42 -27.55
CA SER A 323 -16.75 -12.45 -26.59
C SER A 323 -15.88 -12.40 -25.33
N THR A 324 -16.49 -11.99 -24.21
CA THR A 324 -15.88 -12.02 -22.87
C THR A 324 -15.35 -13.41 -22.52
N SER A 325 -16.11 -14.46 -22.86
CA SER A 325 -15.72 -15.84 -22.54
C SER A 325 -14.47 -16.27 -23.31
N ASN A 326 -14.34 -15.88 -24.58
CA ASN A 326 -13.14 -16.19 -25.37
C ASN A 326 -11.93 -15.44 -24.82
N ALA A 327 -12.08 -14.15 -24.53
CA ALA A 327 -10.99 -13.33 -23.98
C ALA A 327 -10.48 -13.84 -22.62
N ILE A 328 -11.38 -14.15 -21.69
CA ILE A 328 -11.02 -14.74 -20.39
C ILE A 328 -10.42 -16.14 -20.59
N GLY A 329 -10.92 -16.92 -21.56
CA GLY A 329 -10.39 -18.22 -21.92
C GLY A 329 -8.93 -18.18 -22.44
N GLU A 330 -8.59 -17.21 -23.30
CA GLU A 330 -7.21 -17.02 -23.77
C GLU A 330 -6.28 -16.57 -22.64
N LEU A 331 -6.73 -15.64 -21.78
CA LEU A 331 -5.99 -15.25 -20.59
C LEU A 331 -5.74 -16.46 -19.66
N LYS A 332 -6.76 -17.29 -19.41
CA LYS A 332 -6.65 -18.51 -18.61
C LYS A 332 -5.60 -19.45 -19.17
N LYS A 333 -5.59 -19.69 -20.49
CA LYS A 333 -4.57 -20.54 -21.14
C LYS A 333 -3.16 -20.04 -20.86
N HIS A 334 -2.95 -18.72 -20.91
CA HIS A 334 -1.64 -18.14 -20.60
C HIS A 334 -1.26 -18.36 -19.13
N ILE A 335 -2.15 -18.05 -18.19
CA ILE A 335 -1.93 -18.24 -16.76
C ILE A 335 -1.60 -19.71 -16.45
N VAL A 336 -2.36 -20.65 -17.02
CA VAL A 336 -2.15 -22.09 -16.84
C VAL A 336 -0.81 -22.55 -17.42
N ASP A 337 -0.42 -22.10 -18.63
CA ASP A 337 0.91 -22.43 -19.18
C ASP A 337 2.04 -21.88 -18.29
N TYR A 338 1.86 -20.68 -17.73
CA TYR A 338 2.84 -20.06 -16.85
C TYR A 338 2.97 -20.81 -15.52
N LYS A 339 1.85 -21.11 -14.85
CA LYS A 339 1.82 -21.90 -13.61
C LYS A 339 2.39 -23.30 -13.82
N ARG A 340 2.15 -23.94 -14.97
CA ARG A 340 2.74 -25.25 -15.28
C ARG A 340 4.28 -25.24 -15.30
N ARG A 341 4.89 -24.14 -15.76
CA ARG A 341 6.35 -23.96 -15.79
C ARG A 341 6.92 -23.45 -14.47
N HIS A 342 6.08 -22.78 -13.68
CA HIS A 342 6.43 -22.15 -12.40
C HIS A 342 5.40 -22.53 -11.32
N PRO A 343 5.34 -23.81 -10.93
CA PRO A 343 4.22 -24.37 -10.17
C PRO A 343 4.07 -23.83 -8.75
N TYR A 344 5.13 -23.25 -8.21
CA TYR A 344 5.12 -22.66 -6.87
C TYR A 344 4.69 -21.19 -6.86
N MET A 345 4.50 -20.56 -8.02
CA MET A 345 4.16 -19.13 -8.11
C MET A 345 2.80 -18.87 -7.48
N LYS A 346 2.74 -17.90 -6.57
CA LYS A 346 1.51 -17.52 -5.86
C LYS A 346 0.92 -16.23 -6.44
N PHE A 347 -0.36 -16.23 -6.77
CA PHE A 347 -1.06 -15.02 -7.23
C PHE A 347 -1.58 -14.23 -6.03
N LEU A 348 -0.96 -13.09 -5.77
CA LEU A 348 -1.25 -12.25 -4.60
C LEU A 348 -1.86 -10.91 -5.02
N THR A 349 -2.43 -10.19 -4.05
CA THR A 349 -2.86 -8.81 -4.30
C THR A 349 -1.65 -7.90 -4.50
N ALA A 350 -1.83 -6.73 -5.10
CA ALA A 350 -0.78 -5.78 -5.44
C ALA A 350 -0.03 -5.29 -4.20
N LYS A 351 -0.73 -5.04 -3.10
CA LYS A 351 -0.14 -4.76 -1.79
C LYS A 351 0.78 -5.89 -1.34
N GLN A 352 0.27 -7.12 -1.27
CA GLN A 352 1.02 -8.30 -0.81
C GLN A 352 2.21 -8.58 -1.72
N SER A 353 2.03 -8.45 -3.03
CA SER A 353 3.09 -8.58 -4.02
C SER A 353 4.14 -7.49 -3.90
N THR A 354 3.75 -6.26 -3.60
CA THR A 354 4.70 -5.16 -3.36
C THR A 354 5.53 -5.42 -2.11
N GLU A 355 4.90 -5.85 -1.02
CA GLU A 355 5.58 -6.22 0.23
C GLU A 355 6.55 -7.41 -0.01
N ALA A 356 6.12 -8.44 -0.73
CA ALA A 356 6.98 -9.58 -1.10
C ALA A 356 8.14 -9.17 -2.02
N ALA A 357 7.91 -8.25 -2.97
CA ALA A 357 8.96 -7.70 -3.81
C ALA A 357 9.96 -6.87 -3.01
N MET A 358 9.52 -6.08 -2.04
CA MET A 358 10.40 -5.34 -1.13
C MET A 358 11.24 -6.29 -0.28
N ASP A 359 10.62 -7.34 0.27
CA ASP A 359 11.30 -8.39 1.05
C ASP A 359 12.42 -9.05 0.22
N TRP A 360 12.09 -9.47 -1.01
CA TRP A 360 13.05 -10.02 -1.96
C TRP A 360 14.13 -9.00 -2.33
N ARG A 361 13.76 -7.75 -2.63
CA ARG A 361 14.67 -6.69 -3.06
C ARG A 361 15.72 -6.41 -1.98
N TYR A 362 15.32 -6.38 -0.71
CA TYR A 362 16.15 -5.93 0.42
C TYR A 362 16.68 -7.03 1.32
N GLN A 363 16.57 -8.30 0.92
CA GLN A 363 17.21 -9.41 1.60
C GLN A 363 18.74 -9.32 1.54
N SER A 364 19.42 -9.87 2.54
CA SER A 364 20.84 -10.22 2.46
C SER A 364 20.99 -11.70 2.16
N ILE A 365 22.00 -12.07 1.40
CA ILE A 365 22.25 -13.45 0.96
C ILE A 365 23.65 -13.84 1.41
N ARG A 366 23.73 -14.99 2.06
CA ARG A 366 24.98 -15.62 2.48
C ARG A 366 25.20 -16.89 1.65
N HIS A 367 26.44 -17.07 1.24
CA HIS A 367 26.89 -18.25 0.53
C HIS A 367 27.95 -18.96 1.35
N LEU A 368 27.84 -20.28 1.48
CA LEU A 368 28.82 -21.12 2.18
C LEU A 368 29.09 -22.36 1.34
N SER A 369 30.35 -22.77 1.28
CA SER A 369 30.77 -24.02 0.66
C SER A 369 31.54 -24.81 1.70
N TYR A 370 31.11 -26.04 1.96
CA TYR A 370 31.69 -26.93 2.95
C TYR A 370 31.42 -28.38 2.56
N GLU A 371 32.42 -29.26 2.74
CA GLU A 371 32.25 -30.71 2.58
C GLU A 371 31.54 -31.17 1.29
N GLY A 372 31.80 -30.49 0.16
CA GLY A 372 31.18 -30.81 -1.14
C GLY A 372 29.71 -30.36 -1.28
N GLN A 373 29.22 -29.55 -0.35
CA GLN A 373 27.91 -28.89 -0.39
C GLN A 373 28.07 -27.39 -0.59
N TYR A 374 27.06 -26.80 -1.22
CA TYR A 374 26.92 -25.37 -1.41
C TYR A 374 25.59 -24.92 -0.78
N GLU A 375 25.69 -24.11 0.25
CA GLU A 375 24.55 -23.59 0.99
C GLU A 375 24.33 -22.11 0.68
N VAL A 376 23.06 -21.77 0.47
CA VAL A 376 22.59 -20.40 0.32
C VAL A 376 21.56 -20.12 1.39
N SER A 377 21.82 -19.08 2.18
CA SER A 377 20.92 -18.59 3.22
C SER A 377 20.47 -17.19 2.86
N SER A 378 19.17 -16.92 2.99
CA SER A 378 18.59 -15.59 2.84
C SER A 378 18.19 -15.03 4.20
N SER A 379 18.29 -13.71 4.36
CA SER A 379 17.63 -13.00 5.47
C SER A 379 16.16 -12.70 5.20
N LEU A 380 15.58 -13.25 4.12
CA LEU A 380 14.14 -13.25 3.91
C LEU A 380 13.48 -13.91 5.11
N ASN A 381 12.63 -13.15 5.81
CA ASN A 381 11.79 -13.62 6.91
C ASN A 381 12.59 -14.13 8.12
N SER A 382 12.61 -13.35 9.19
CA SER A 382 13.08 -13.78 10.52
C SER A 382 12.21 -14.90 11.12
N ASP A 383 11.06 -15.21 10.51
CA ASP A 383 10.23 -16.36 10.85
C ASP A 383 10.79 -17.64 10.22
N GLU A 384 11.34 -18.53 11.05
CA GLU A 384 11.92 -19.83 10.65
C GLU A 384 10.97 -20.78 9.89
N LYS A 385 9.69 -20.43 9.73
CA LYS A 385 8.62 -21.30 9.19
C LYS A 385 7.93 -20.81 7.90
N LYS A 386 8.49 -19.81 7.19
CA LYS A 386 7.90 -19.28 5.95
C LYS A 386 8.55 -19.89 4.71
N ASP A 387 7.72 -20.30 3.75
CA ASP A 387 8.18 -20.82 2.45
C ASP A 387 9.17 -19.85 1.78
N SER A 388 10.27 -20.39 1.26
CA SER A 388 11.26 -19.69 0.44
C SER A 388 11.40 -20.36 -0.92
N TYR A 389 11.66 -19.54 -1.94
CA TYR A 389 11.68 -19.98 -3.33
C TYR A 389 12.99 -19.63 -3.99
N TRP A 390 13.54 -20.60 -4.71
CA TRP A 390 14.84 -20.51 -5.33
C TRP A 390 14.75 -20.91 -6.80
N LEU A 391 15.55 -20.25 -7.61
CA LEU A 391 15.89 -20.72 -8.93
C LEU A 391 17.35 -21.17 -8.96
N MET A 392 17.65 -22.21 -9.71
CA MET A 392 19.01 -22.70 -9.89
C MET A 392 19.18 -23.25 -11.31
N TYR A 393 20.25 -22.82 -11.98
CA TYR A 393 20.61 -23.38 -13.29
C TYR A 393 21.57 -24.55 -13.14
N VAL A 394 21.34 -25.64 -13.88
CA VAL A 394 22.19 -26.84 -13.89
C VAL A 394 22.37 -27.30 -15.33
N GLU A 395 23.60 -27.58 -15.76
CA GLU A 395 23.84 -28.11 -17.10
C GLU A 395 23.43 -29.59 -17.20
N GLU A 396 23.15 -30.04 -18.43
CA GLU A 396 22.75 -31.43 -18.70
C GLU A 396 23.65 -32.47 -18.03
N HIS A 397 24.97 -32.28 -18.06
CA HIS A 397 25.93 -33.27 -17.54
C HIS A 397 25.92 -33.40 -16.00
N ASN A 398 25.48 -32.36 -15.27
CA ASN A 398 25.34 -32.40 -13.81
C ASN A 398 23.90 -32.67 -13.35
N ASN A 399 22.95 -32.70 -14.29
CA ASN A 399 21.52 -32.81 -14.02
C ASN A 399 21.17 -34.02 -13.14
N VAL A 400 21.66 -35.21 -13.49
CA VAL A 400 21.38 -36.46 -12.75
C VAL A 400 21.81 -36.34 -11.29
N LYS A 401 23.07 -35.91 -11.05
CA LYS A 401 23.64 -35.77 -9.71
C LYS A 401 22.82 -34.80 -8.83
N VAL A 402 22.44 -33.65 -9.38
CA VAL A 402 21.66 -32.64 -8.64
C VAL A 402 20.24 -33.13 -8.39
N HIS A 403 19.60 -33.73 -9.39
CA HIS A 403 18.24 -34.24 -9.29
C HIS A 403 18.11 -35.32 -8.21
N GLU A 404 19.02 -36.30 -8.21
CA GLU A 404 19.05 -37.38 -7.22
C GLU A 404 19.28 -36.84 -5.80
N GLN A 405 20.17 -35.86 -5.63
CA GLN A 405 20.41 -35.27 -4.31
C GLN A 405 19.18 -34.52 -3.79
N LEU A 406 18.56 -33.67 -4.61
CA LEU A 406 17.36 -32.92 -4.20
C LEU A 406 16.22 -33.88 -3.84
N PHE A 407 16.06 -34.95 -4.62
CA PHE A 407 15.08 -36.01 -4.36
C PHE A 407 15.36 -36.74 -3.04
N PHE A 408 16.60 -37.16 -2.81
CA PHE A 408 17.02 -37.83 -1.57
C PHE A 408 16.83 -36.95 -0.34
N ASN A 409 17.12 -35.64 -0.48
CA ASN A 409 16.92 -34.63 0.56
C ASN A 409 15.43 -34.25 0.75
N GLN A 410 14.51 -34.86 0.00
CA GLN A 410 13.06 -34.59 0.05
C GLN A 410 12.71 -33.11 -0.16
N VAL A 411 13.49 -32.42 -0.99
CA VAL A 411 13.25 -31.03 -1.34
C VAL A 411 12.11 -30.97 -2.37
N GLU A 412 11.18 -30.04 -2.23
CA GLU A 412 10.16 -29.79 -3.25
C GLU A 412 10.80 -29.04 -4.44
N PHE A 413 10.85 -29.67 -5.62
CA PHE A 413 11.37 -29.01 -6.81
C PHE A 413 10.68 -29.46 -8.11
N THR A 414 10.82 -28.63 -9.15
CA THR A 414 10.54 -28.94 -10.55
C THR A 414 11.63 -28.37 -11.44
N SER A 415 11.74 -28.83 -12.68
CA SER A 415 12.72 -28.30 -13.62
C SER A 415 12.14 -28.11 -15.03
N VAL A 416 12.65 -27.10 -15.74
CA VAL A 416 12.29 -26.81 -17.13
C VAL A 416 13.54 -26.60 -17.99
N PRO A 417 13.55 -27.03 -19.27
CA PRO A 417 14.70 -26.80 -20.15
C PRO A 417 15.02 -25.32 -20.38
N LEU A 418 16.28 -24.96 -20.17
CA LEU A 418 16.82 -23.61 -20.38
C LEU A 418 18.23 -23.72 -20.96
N LEU A 419 18.48 -23.06 -22.11
CA LEU A 419 19.77 -23.11 -22.80
C LEU A 419 20.23 -24.56 -23.05
N ASN A 420 21.40 -24.96 -22.55
CA ASN A 420 21.98 -26.31 -22.63
C ASN A 420 21.81 -27.12 -21.34
N GLY A 421 20.80 -26.80 -20.54
CA GLY A 421 20.51 -27.49 -19.28
C GLY A 421 19.10 -27.21 -18.79
N PHE A 422 18.95 -27.09 -17.47
CA PHE A 422 17.68 -26.96 -16.80
C PHE A 422 17.67 -25.82 -15.79
N LEU A 423 16.54 -25.12 -15.72
CA LEU A 423 16.21 -24.21 -14.64
C LEU A 423 15.35 -24.96 -13.62
N TYR A 424 15.91 -25.18 -12.44
CA TYR A 424 15.21 -25.74 -11.29
C TYR A 424 14.44 -24.65 -10.57
N SER A 425 13.15 -24.89 -10.30
CA SER A 425 12.33 -24.14 -9.35
C SER A 425 12.22 -24.95 -8.07
N ILE A 426 12.67 -24.38 -6.96
CA ILE A 426 12.83 -25.10 -5.69
C ILE A 426 12.08 -24.36 -4.59
N LYS A 427 11.38 -25.11 -3.74
CA LYS A 427 10.66 -24.60 -2.57
C LYS A 427 11.24 -25.23 -1.30
N THR A 428 11.54 -24.39 -0.31
CA THR A 428 11.98 -24.80 1.03
C THR A 428 11.06 -24.18 2.08
N ASN A 429 10.90 -24.83 3.23
CA ASN A 429 10.12 -24.31 4.36
C ASN A 429 10.96 -23.45 5.33
N THR A 430 12.23 -23.23 4.99
CA THR A 430 13.19 -22.38 5.71
C THR A 430 13.88 -21.46 4.70
N PRO A 431 14.48 -20.34 5.13
CA PRO A 431 15.20 -19.42 4.23
C PRO A 431 16.59 -19.93 3.83
N ASN A 432 16.81 -21.25 3.85
CA ASN A 432 18.06 -21.90 3.50
C ASN A 432 17.84 -23.00 2.46
N ILE A 433 18.85 -23.21 1.63
CA ILE A 433 18.93 -24.35 0.72
C ILE A 433 20.36 -24.87 0.68
N SER A 434 20.52 -26.19 0.72
CA SER A 434 21.80 -26.87 0.53
C SER A 434 21.72 -27.77 -0.69
N VAL A 435 22.67 -27.61 -1.62
CA VAL A 435 22.78 -28.36 -2.87
C VAL A 435 24.19 -28.92 -3.03
N PRO A 436 24.40 -29.97 -3.86
CA PRO A 436 25.76 -30.42 -4.18
C PRO A 436 26.61 -29.27 -4.73
N ASP A 437 27.81 -29.09 -4.19
CA ASP A 437 28.79 -28.20 -4.80
C ASP A 437 29.35 -28.89 -6.05
N ILE A 438 28.87 -28.47 -7.21
CA ILE A 438 29.29 -28.99 -8.52
C ILE A 438 30.39 -28.13 -9.15
N ARG A 439 30.88 -27.10 -8.45
CA ARG A 439 31.98 -26.29 -8.95
C ARG A 439 33.27 -27.10 -8.93
N PRO A 440 34.11 -26.97 -9.96
CA PRO A 440 35.42 -27.60 -9.96
C PRO A 440 36.27 -27.06 -8.80
N GLU A 441 37.02 -27.95 -8.12
CA GLU A 441 37.96 -27.56 -7.07
C GLU A 441 38.96 -26.53 -7.61
N ILE A 442 38.90 -25.31 -7.09
CA ILE A 442 39.83 -24.26 -7.47
C ILE A 442 41.18 -24.57 -6.81
N ARG A 443 42.12 -25.13 -7.59
CA ARG A 443 43.52 -25.23 -7.16
C ARG A 443 44.06 -23.85 -6.77
N THR A 444 44.90 -23.82 -5.74
CA THR A 444 45.50 -22.63 -5.11
C THR A 444 45.72 -21.47 -6.08
N LEU A 445 44.95 -20.38 -5.89
CA LEU A 445 45.02 -19.16 -6.69
C LEU A 445 46.29 -18.38 -6.33
N ILE A 446 47.10 -18.02 -7.33
CA ILE A 446 48.37 -17.28 -7.15
C ILE A 446 48.25 -15.90 -7.80
N GLY A 447 48.82 -14.86 -7.18
CA GLY A 447 49.02 -13.55 -7.80
C GLY A 447 47.74 -12.70 -7.98
N THR A 448 47.53 -12.17 -9.18
CA THR A 448 46.52 -11.14 -9.52
C THR A 448 45.08 -11.55 -9.22
N THR A 449 44.76 -12.85 -9.30
CA THR A 449 43.41 -13.36 -9.01
C THR A 449 43.02 -13.20 -7.54
N SER A 450 43.99 -13.28 -6.62
CA SER A 450 43.74 -13.07 -5.19
C SER A 450 43.40 -11.61 -4.88
N THR A 451 44.10 -10.66 -5.52
CA THR A 451 43.82 -9.23 -5.42
C THR A 451 42.44 -8.90 -5.98
N LEU A 452 42.09 -9.40 -7.15
CA LEU A 452 40.77 -9.18 -7.76
C LEU A 452 39.64 -9.69 -6.85
N ILE A 453 39.76 -10.92 -6.32
CA ILE A 453 38.77 -11.47 -5.37
C ILE A 453 38.63 -10.58 -4.14
N THR A 454 39.74 -10.09 -3.60
CA THR A 454 39.72 -9.22 -2.42
C THR A 454 39.00 -7.90 -2.71
N THR A 455 39.31 -7.26 -3.84
CA THR A 455 38.63 -6.04 -4.30
C THR A 455 37.15 -6.28 -4.53
N THR A 456 36.77 -7.33 -5.27
CA THR A 456 35.37 -7.68 -5.53
C THR A 456 34.60 -7.96 -4.22
N LYS A 457 35.21 -8.62 -3.23
CA LYS A 457 34.60 -8.81 -1.91
C LYS A 457 34.40 -7.49 -1.16
N SER A 458 35.36 -6.56 -1.26
CA SER A 458 35.24 -5.21 -0.67
C SER A 458 34.11 -4.40 -1.33
N ASP A 459 34.02 -4.45 -2.66
CA ASP A 459 32.95 -3.79 -3.44
C ASP A 459 31.59 -4.39 -3.09
N TYR A 460 31.48 -5.71 -2.99
CA TYR A 460 30.26 -6.40 -2.58
C TYR A 460 29.83 -6.01 -1.16
N LYS A 461 30.78 -5.89 -0.21
CA LYS A 461 30.49 -5.41 1.14
C LYS A 461 29.99 -3.95 1.14
N SER A 462 30.59 -3.10 0.30
CA SER A 462 30.18 -1.71 0.14
C SER A 462 28.78 -1.59 -0.47
N TYR A 463 28.47 -2.40 -1.48
CA TYR A 463 27.14 -2.53 -2.06
C TYR A 463 26.09 -2.98 -1.03
N ASN A 464 26.39 -3.99 -0.21
CA ASN A 464 25.45 -4.41 0.83
C ASN A 464 25.17 -3.31 1.87
N LYS A 465 26.17 -2.48 2.18
CA LYS A 465 26.00 -1.31 3.05
C LYS A 465 25.12 -0.24 2.40
N SER A 466 25.28 0.05 1.11
CA SER A 466 24.41 1.01 0.40
C SER A 466 23.00 0.47 0.20
N LYS A 467 22.84 -0.83 -0.05
CA LYS A 467 21.53 -1.49 -0.12
C LYS A 467 20.73 -1.31 1.17
N GLN A 468 21.38 -1.40 2.33
CA GLN A 468 20.74 -1.13 3.62
C GLN A 468 20.24 0.31 3.75
N THR A 469 20.87 1.30 3.12
CA THR A 469 20.37 2.68 3.15
C THR A 469 19.11 2.86 2.31
N MET A 470 18.93 2.04 1.28
CA MET A 470 17.79 2.09 0.35
C MET A 470 16.52 1.39 0.87
N VAL A 471 16.62 0.53 1.90
CA VAL A 471 15.43 -0.15 2.46
C VAL A 471 14.41 0.90 2.96
N PRO A 472 13.13 0.81 2.56
CA PRO A 472 12.07 1.70 3.02
C PRO A 472 12.02 1.75 4.54
N LEU A 473 11.80 2.94 5.06
CA LEU A 473 11.97 3.19 6.49
C LEU A 473 11.00 2.35 7.33
N LYS A 474 9.78 2.14 6.84
CA LYS A 474 8.81 1.24 7.46
C LYS A 474 9.37 -0.18 7.61
N GLN A 475 9.94 -0.76 6.54
CA GLN A 475 10.53 -2.10 6.62
C GLN A 475 11.76 -2.17 7.53
N LYS A 476 12.58 -1.11 7.58
CA LYS A 476 13.69 -1.05 8.53
C LYS A 476 13.17 -1.11 9.97
N ILE A 477 12.12 -0.36 10.26
CA ILE A 477 11.47 -0.32 11.57
C ILE A 477 10.85 -1.68 11.88
N ASP A 478 10.02 -2.23 10.98
CA ASP A 478 9.34 -3.52 11.17
C ASP A 478 10.35 -4.64 11.44
N ARG A 479 11.47 -4.69 10.69
CA ARG A 479 12.56 -5.65 10.94
C ARG A 479 13.18 -5.48 12.33
N LEU A 480 13.47 -4.25 12.74
CA LEU A 480 14.08 -4.00 14.06
C LEU A 480 13.11 -4.32 15.21
N VAL A 481 11.80 -4.15 15.01
CA VAL A 481 10.77 -4.56 15.98
C VAL A 481 10.73 -6.08 16.11
N VAL A 482 10.73 -6.81 14.99
CA VAL A 482 10.73 -8.29 15.01
C VAL A 482 12.03 -8.86 15.55
N GLU A 483 13.18 -8.23 15.26
CA GLU A 483 14.48 -8.60 15.82
C GLU A 483 14.65 -8.19 17.31
N GLU A 484 13.59 -7.67 17.95
CA GLU A 484 13.58 -7.16 19.32
C GLU A 484 14.63 -6.04 19.60
N LYS A 485 15.13 -5.39 18.55
CA LYS A 485 16.09 -4.27 18.61
C LYS A 485 15.38 -2.95 18.86
N THR A 486 14.68 -2.89 20.00
CA THR A 486 13.77 -1.79 20.38
C THR A 486 14.42 -0.41 20.33
N GLU A 487 15.63 -0.24 20.88
CA GLU A 487 16.35 1.04 20.88
C GLU A 487 16.69 1.52 19.46
N GLN A 488 17.13 0.62 18.59
CA GLN A 488 17.49 0.96 17.20
C GLN A 488 16.26 1.34 16.37
N SER A 489 15.14 0.63 16.58
CA SER A 489 13.86 0.93 15.95
C SER A 489 13.36 2.32 16.34
N THR A 490 13.38 2.61 17.64
CA THR A 490 12.93 3.88 18.23
C THR A 490 13.79 5.06 17.73
N ASN A 491 15.12 4.93 17.73
CA ASN A 491 16.03 5.94 17.19
C ASN A 491 15.80 6.24 15.70
N LEU A 492 15.40 5.23 14.92
CA LEU A 492 15.12 5.38 13.51
C LEU A 492 13.76 6.08 13.27
N MET A 493 12.77 5.79 14.10
CA MET A 493 11.48 6.49 14.14
C MET A 493 11.64 7.96 14.52
N GLU A 494 12.47 8.30 15.51
CA GLU A 494 12.73 9.70 15.86
C GLU A 494 13.35 10.49 14.71
N LYS A 495 14.27 9.87 13.96
CA LYS A 495 14.84 10.47 12.74
C LYS A 495 13.77 10.65 11.67
N LEU A 496 12.83 9.71 11.53
CA LEU A 496 11.68 9.88 10.64
C LEU A 496 10.88 11.11 11.04
N PHE A 497 10.52 11.22 12.32
CA PHE A 497 9.61 12.25 12.81
C PHE A 497 10.20 13.66 12.73
N LYS A 498 11.52 13.82 12.89
CA LYS A 498 12.20 15.13 12.79
C LYS A 498 12.05 15.81 11.42
N GLY A 499 11.88 15.05 10.34
CA GLY A 499 11.77 15.58 8.96
C GLY A 499 10.43 15.31 8.27
N ASN A 500 9.53 14.57 8.92
CA ASN A 500 8.30 14.09 8.30
C ASN A 500 7.07 14.82 8.84
N LYS A 501 6.29 15.42 7.93
CA LYS A 501 5.02 16.09 8.23
C LYS A 501 3.83 15.14 8.36
N PHE A 502 4.02 13.84 8.11
CA PHE A 502 2.93 12.87 8.04
C PHE A 502 3.32 11.56 8.73
N ILE A 503 2.95 11.45 9.99
CA ILE A 503 3.02 10.23 10.82
C ILE A 503 1.61 9.61 10.81
N ASN A 504 1.49 8.29 10.90
CA ASN A 504 0.19 7.63 11.08
C ASN A 504 0.04 6.99 12.47
N ALA A 505 -1.19 6.60 12.83
CA ALA A 505 -1.52 6.04 14.14
C ALA A 505 -0.70 4.79 14.48
N GLN A 506 -0.51 3.87 13.53
CA GLN A 506 0.28 2.66 13.78
C GLN A 506 1.75 3.00 14.11
N GLN A 507 2.35 3.94 13.37
CA GLN A 507 3.73 4.35 13.57
C GLN A 507 3.95 4.99 14.94
N ILE A 508 3.01 5.83 15.39
CA ILE A 508 3.13 6.49 16.68
C ILE A 508 2.89 5.51 17.84
N VAL A 509 1.99 4.54 17.68
CA VAL A 509 1.76 3.48 18.68
C VAL A 509 3.00 2.59 18.80
N THR A 510 3.56 2.12 17.69
CA THR A 510 4.78 1.29 17.74
C THR A 510 5.98 2.06 18.31
N TYR A 511 6.08 3.37 18.06
CA TYR A 511 7.07 4.22 18.73
C TYR A 511 6.83 4.29 20.24
N ALA A 512 5.59 4.47 20.66
CA ALA A 512 5.22 4.52 22.07
C ALA A 512 5.48 3.19 22.80
N GLU A 513 5.12 2.05 22.20
CA GLU A 513 5.47 0.72 22.72
C GLU A 513 6.99 0.56 22.91
N GLY A 514 7.78 1.05 21.95
CA GLY A 514 9.24 1.02 22.02
C GLY A 514 9.80 1.89 23.14
N MET A 515 9.25 3.10 23.32
CA MET A 515 9.66 4.04 24.38
C MET A 515 9.27 3.52 25.77
N GLU A 516 8.08 2.95 25.93
CA GLU A 516 7.61 2.32 27.18
C GLU A 516 8.52 1.15 27.60
N LYS A 517 8.86 0.26 26.67
CA LYS A 517 9.81 -0.84 26.93
C LYS A 517 11.20 -0.36 27.38
N GLN A 518 11.57 0.86 27.00
CA GLN A 518 12.83 1.49 27.41
C GLN A 518 12.71 2.31 28.71
N GLY A 519 11.53 2.40 29.31
CA GLY A 519 11.28 3.24 30.49
C GLY A 519 11.30 4.75 30.18
N LYS A 520 11.01 5.14 28.93
CA LYS A 520 11.10 6.51 28.42
C LYS A 520 9.74 7.18 28.20
N ALA A 521 8.78 6.90 29.06
CA ALA A 521 7.43 7.45 28.97
C ALA A 521 7.41 9.00 28.94
N GLU A 522 8.18 9.65 29.80
CA GLU A 522 8.24 11.12 29.84
C GLU A 522 8.83 11.72 28.54
N GLU A 523 9.89 11.10 28.00
CA GLU A 523 10.49 11.49 26.73
C GLU A 523 9.48 11.33 25.57
N LEU A 524 8.72 10.23 25.55
CA LEU A 524 7.67 9.99 24.55
C LEU A 524 6.65 11.13 24.51
N TRP A 525 6.08 11.49 25.66
CA TRP A 525 5.06 12.54 25.76
C TRP A 525 5.61 13.93 25.43
N SER A 526 6.87 14.19 25.80
CA SER A 526 7.59 15.41 25.42
C SER A 526 7.79 15.50 23.90
N GLN A 527 8.25 14.41 23.26
CA GLN A 527 8.41 14.34 21.80
C GLN A 527 7.07 14.50 21.08
N LEU A 528 5.99 13.89 21.59
CA LEU A 528 4.66 14.06 21.04
C LEU A 528 4.21 15.53 21.06
N ASN A 529 4.47 16.22 22.17
CA ASN A 529 4.17 17.64 22.29
C ASN A 529 4.98 18.47 21.29
N ASP A 530 6.27 18.24 21.17
CA ASP A 530 7.14 18.91 20.18
C ASP A 530 6.68 18.67 18.74
N MET A 531 6.22 17.45 18.45
CA MET A 531 5.68 17.05 17.17
C MET A 531 4.39 17.82 16.84
N TYR A 532 3.46 17.92 17.79
CA TYR A 532 2.22 18.68 17.65
C TYR A 532 2.50 20.18 17.46
N LEU A 533 3.35 20.79 18.29
CA LEU A 533 3.66 22.22 18.19
C LEU A 533 4.28 22.60 16.84
N LYS A 534 5.06 21.70 16.23
CA LYS A 534 5.62 21.91 14.88
C LYS A 534 4.61 21.71 13.76
N ASN A 535 3.60 20.85 13.95
CA ASN A 535 2.59 20.55 12.94
C ASN A 535 1.18 20.40 13.57
N PRO A 536 0.56 21.50 14.05
CA PRO A 536 -0.75 21.42 14.69
C PRO A 536 -1.80 20.90 13.70
N SER A 537 -2.45 19.79 14.05
CA SER A 537 -3.52 19.18 13.25
C SER A 537 -4.34 18.20 14.08
N SER A 538 -5.55 17.92 13.61
CA SER A 538 -6.43 16.92 14.21
C SER A 538 -5.74 15.56 14.39
N SER A 539 -4.99 15.07 13.39
CA SER A 539 -4.30 13.78 13.51
C SER A 539 -3.23 13.76 14.60
N TYR A 540 -2.50 14.85 14.79
CA TYR A 540 -1.49 14.93 15.85
C TYR A 540 -2.11 15.12 17.24
N ALA A 541 -3.27 15.75 17.34
CA ALA A 541 -4.05 15.78 18.57
C ALA A 541 -4.56 14.37 18.96
N ASP A 542 -4.96 13.55 17.98
CA ASP A 542 -5.45 12.18 18.22
C ASP A 542 -4.38 11.18 18.60
N PHE A 543 -3.12 11.46 18.27
CA PHE A 543 -2.02 10.59 18.67
C PHE A 543 -1.94 10.41 20.17
N SER A 544 -2.39 11.36 20.99
CA SER A 544 -2.43 11.17 22.45
C SER A 544 -3.36 10.03 22.86
N ARG A 545 -4.52 9.84 22.19
CA ARG A 545 -5.44 8.71 22.42
C ARG A 545 -4.87 7.40 21.92
N ASN A 546 -4.23 7.42 20.76
CA ASN A 546 -3.57 6.23 20.23
C ASN A 546 -2.46 5.77 21.19
N ILE A 547 -1.63 6.70 21.67
CA ILE A 547 -0.58 6.45 22.64
C ILE A 547 -1.15 6.01 24.00
N SER A 548 -2.30 6.56 24.43
CA SER A 548 -2.91 6.19 25.72
C SER A 548 -3.34 4.74 25.82
N THR A 549 -3.38 4.00 24.70
CA THR A 549 -3.60 2.54 24.71
C THR A 549 -2.38 1.74 25.20
N VAL A 550 -1.19 2.35 25.18
CA VAL A 550 0.09 1.69 25.51
C VAL A 550 0.89 2.44 26.59
N SER A 551 0.70 3.75 26.75
CA SER A 551 1.39 4.61 27.72
C SER A 551 0.39 5.53 28.42
N ASN A 552 0.35 5.53 29.75
CA ASN A 552 -0.54 6.43 30.49
C ASN A 552 -0.12 7.90 30.31
N TYR A 553 -1.10 8.81 30.36
CA TYR A 553 -0.82 10.24 30.43
C TYR A 553 0.09 10.53 31.65
N PRO A 554 1.13 11.39 31.52
CA PRO A 554 2.06 11.67 32.62
C PRO A 554 1.40 12.31 33.84
N SER A 555 0.33 13.10 33.62
CA SER A 555 -0.44 13.72 34.68
C SER A 555 -1.84 14.12 34.19
N PRO A 556 -2.80 14.37 35.11
CA PRO A 556 -4.11 14.92 34.75
C PRO A 556 -4.02 16.24 33.99
N ALA A 557 -3.04 17.10 34.30
CA ALA A 557 -2.82 18.35 33.59
C ALA A 557 -2.39 18.12 32.12
N VAL A 558 -1.54 17.12 31.86
CA VAL A 558 -1.16 16.76 30.48
C VAL A 558 -2.35 16.16 29.73
N LYS A 559 -3.15 15.31 30.40
CA LYS A 559 -4.39 14.76 29.82
C LYS A 559 -5.35 15.89 29.40
N LYS A 560 -5.57 16.87 30.30
CA LYS A 560 -6.40 18.05 30.05
C LYS A 560 -5.98 18.80 28.78
N ILE A 561 -4.69 19.14 28.66
CA ILE A 561 -4.13 19.85 27.50
C ILE A 561 -4.39 19.09 26.18
N TRP A 562 -4.23 17.77 26.17
CA TRP A 562 -4.43 16.99 24.95
C TRP A 562 -5.90 16.85 24.57
N MET A 563 -6.79 16.72 25.54
CA MET A 563 -8.24 16.69 25.27
C MET A 563 -8.73 18.05 24.77
N GLU A 564 -8.21 19.16 25.30
CA GLU A 564 -8.48 20.51 24.77
C GLU A 564 -8.03 20.66 23.31
N ARG A 565 -6.83 20.21 22.97
CA ARG A 565 -6.35 20.19 21.58
C ARG A 565 -7.29 19.41 20.67
N GLN A 566 -7.85 18.28 21.12
CA GLN A 566 -8.79 17.50 20.31
C GLN A 566 -10.10 18.27 20.07
N MET A 567 -10.63 18.92 21.11
CA MET A 567 -11.82 19.76 21.00
C MET A 567 -11.61 20.96 20.07
N GLU A 568 -10.44 21.62 20.13
CA GLU A 568 -10.07 22.73 19.22
C GLU A 568 -10.13 22.35 17.73
N TRP A 569 -9.79 21.10 17.39
CA TRP A 569 -9.82 20.60 16.01
C TRP A 569 -11.20 20.13 15.54
N GLY A 570 -12.26 20.43 16.29
CA GLY A 570 -13.63 20.09 15.91
C GLY A 570 -13.99 18.63 16.13
N GLN A 571 -13.17 17.87 16.87
CA GLN A 571 -13.50 16.52 17.30
C GLN A 571 -14.40 16.56 18.54
N ASN A 572 -15.58 17.15 18.37
CA ASN A 572 -16.64 17.18 19.37
C ASN A 572 -17.35 15.83 19.45
N ASP A 573 -16.59 14.73 19.55
CA ASP A 573 -17.11 13.40 19.85
C ASP A 573 -17.76 13.46 21.23
N VAL A 574 -19.02 13.04 21.31
CA VAL A 574 -19.80 13.06 22.56
C VAL A 574 -19.06 12.30 23.66
N ALA A 575 -18.35 11.22 23.33
CA ALA A 575 -17.60 10.45 24.31
C ALA A 575 -16.47 11.27 24.94
N ILE A 576 -15.74 12.05 24.14
CA ILE A 576 -14.63 12.90 24.61
C ILE A 576 -15.16 14.02 25.50
N LEU A 577 -16.26 14.65 25.08
CA LEU A 577 -16.88 15.74 25.83
C LEU A 577 -17.41 15.26 27.19
N LYS A 578 -18.04 14.07 27.24
CA LYS A 578 -18.48 13.44 28.50
C LYS A 578 -17.31 13.08 29.40
N GLU A 579 -16.23 12.51 28.85
CA GLU A 579 -15.01 12.21 29.60
C GLU A 579 -14.34 13.49 30.14
N TYR A 580 -14.26 14.55 29.32
CA TYR A 580 -13.67 15.83 29.74
C TYR A 580 -14.47 16.45 30.88
N TYR A 581 -15.80 16.45 30.78
CA TYR A 581 -16.68 16.94 31.84
C TYR A 581 -16.48 16.15 33.14
N GLN A 582 -16.42 14.82 33.06
CA GLN A 582 -16.24 13.97 34.24
C GLN A 582 -14.90 14.20 34.93
N ASP A 583 -13.82 14.38 34.15
CA ASP A 583 -12.47 14.47 34.69
C ASP A 583 -12.07 15.89 35.12
N PHE A 584 -12.67 16.94 34.53
CA PHE A 584 -12.19 18.32 34.65
C PHE A 584 -13.28 19.36 34.98
N ASN A 585 -14.45 18.94 35.46
CA ASN A 585 -15.47 19.86 36.00
C ASN A 585 -15.07 20.39 37.38
N THR A 586 -14.26 21.46 37.38
CA THR A 586 -13.74 22.14 38.57
C THR A 586 -13.98 23.65 38.48
N ASP A 587 -14.02 24.34 39.62
CA ASP A 587 -14.35 25.78 39.68
C ASP A 587 -13.38 26.65 38.85
N ASP A 588 -12.12 26.25 38.73
CA ASP A 588 -11.08 26.91 37.93
C ASP A 588 -11.14 26.60 36.42
N ASN A 589 -12.08 25.76 35.98
CA ASN A 589 -12.26 25.35 34.57
C ASN A 589 -13.65 25.70 34.01
N THR A 590 -14.37 26.62 34.67
CA THR A 590 -15.78 26.93 34.41
C THR A 590 -16.07 27.31 32.95
N GLU A 591 -15.19 28.09 32.31
CA GLU A 591 -15.40 28.57 30.93
C GLU A 591 -15.39 27.44 29.89
N ILE A 592 -14.41 26.52 29.97
CA ILE A 592 -14.32 25.41 29.02
C ILE A 592 -15.43 24.38 29.28
N ILE A 593 -15.75 24.13 30.56
CA ILE A 593 -16.83 23.21 30.92
C ILE A 593 -18.18 23.70 30.42
N GLU A 594 -18.42 25.01 30.46
CA GLU A 594 -19.62 25.60 29.89
C GLU A 594 -19.72 25.30 28.39
N GLN A 595 -18.65 25.55 27.63
CA GLN A 595 -18.60 25.27 26.19
C GLN A 595 -18.81 23.78 25.90
N VAL A 596 -18.21 22.89 26.71
CA VAL A 596 -18.38 21.44 26.59
C VAL A 596 -19.84 21.04 26.78
N LEU A 597 -20.50 21.55 27.82
CA LEU A 597 -21.91 21.26 28.09
C LEU A 597 -22.85 21.86 27.05
N GLU A 598 -22.56 23.06 26.55
CA GLU A 598 -23.33 23.71 25.47
C GLU A 598 -23.26 22.88 24.18
N VAL A 599 -22.07 22.39 23.81
CA VAL A 599 -21.87 21.51 22.65
C VAL A 599 -22.53 20.15 22.85
N LEU A 600 -22.45 19.56 24.05
CA LEU A 600 -23.13 18.30 24.39
C LEU A 600 -24.65 18.43 24.26
N TYR A 601 -25.23 19.48 24.84
CA TYR A 601 -26.65 19.78 24.73
C TYR A 601 -27.08 20.01 23.27
N THR A 602 -26.28 20.73 22.49
CA THR A 602 -26.58 21.00 21.08
C THR A 602 -26.54 19.74 20.21
N LYS A 603 -25.59 18.82 20.48
CA LYS A 603 -25.43 17.58 19.71
C LYS A 603 -26.38 16.46 20.16
N GLU A 604 -26.61 16.35 21.46
CA GLU A 604 -27.52 15.38 22.08
C GLU A 604 -28.51 16.12 23.00
N PRO A 605 -29.61 16.67 22.46
CA PRO A 605 -30.60 17.44 23.23
C PRO A 605 -31.52 16.51 24.04
N THR A 606 -30.94 15.65 24.87
CA THR A 606 -31.68 14.84 25.83
C THR A 606 -32.07 15.69 27.03
N GLU A 607 -33.15 15.31 27.74
CA GLU A 607 -33.56 16.00 28.97
C GLU A 607 -32.45 15.97 30.04
N GLU A 608 -31.64 14.91 30.06
CA GLU A 608 -30.48 14.79 30.97
C GLU A 608 -29.41 15.85 30.67
N ASN A 609 -28.93 15.93 29.42
CA ASN A 609 -27.90 16.92 29.04
C ASN A 609 -28.41 18.37 29.19
N LYS A 610 -29.69 18.59 28.89
CA LYS A 610 -30.37 19.88 29.07
C LYS A 610 -30.39 20.28 30.56
N LEU A 611 -30.76 19.34 31.44
CA LEU A 611 -30.77 19.57 32.88
C LEU A 611 -29.36 19.88 33.38
N THR A 612 -28.36 19.07 33.02
CA THR A 612 -26.96 19.26 33.44
C THR A 612 -26.40 20.61 33.01
N TYR A 613 -26.69 21.05 31.77
CA TYR A 613 -26.23 22.35 31.29
C TYR A 613 -26.86 23.51 32.08
N TYR A 614 -28.17 23.48 32.30
CA TYR A 614 -28.88 24.55 33.00
C TYR A 614 -28.54 24.59 34.50
N GLU A 615 -28.42 23.43 35.16
CA GLU A 615 -27.92 23.35 36.54
C GLU A 615 -26.52 23.96 36.67
N PHE A 616 -25.66 23.72 35.68
CA PHE A 616 -24.33 24.31 35.64
C PHE A 616 -24.37 25.84 35.52
N LEU A 617 -25.18 26.39 34.60
CA LEU A 617 -25.35 27.84 34.44
C LEU A 617 -25.81 28.51 35.74
N VAL A 618 -26.84 27.94 36.39
CA VAL A 618 -27.40 28.43 37.65
C VAL A 618 -26.36 28.39 38.77
N LYS A 619 -25.59 27.30 38.87
CA LYS A 619 -24.57 27.12 39.93
C LYS A 619 -23.33 28.00 39.73
N SER A 620 -23.02 28.38 38.49
CA SER A 620 -21.81 29.13 38.15
C SER A 620 -21.73 30.51 38.83
N ASN A 621 -22.88 31.14 39.13
CA ASN A 621 -22.99 32.50 39.71
C ASN A 621 -22.21 33.60 38.94
N HIS A 622 -21.80 33.32 37.69
CA HIS A 622 -21.15 34.27 36.79
C HIS A 622 -22.21 35.00 35.96
N GLU A 623 -22.21 36.34 35.97
CA GLU A 623 -23.25 37.15 35.31
C GLU A 623 -23.37 36.87 33.81
N ASP A 624 -22.25 36.68 33.12
CA ASP A 624 -22.23 36.37 31.68
C ASP A 624 -22.89 35.02 31.38
N LEU A 625 -22.68 34.00 32.23
CA LEU A 625 -23.27 32.68 32.06
C LEU A 625 -24.77 32.67 32.40
N LEU A 626 -25.15 33.41 33.43
CA LEU A 626 -26.55 33.57 33.81
C LEU A 626 -27.36 34.29 32.74
N SER A 627 -26.75 35.22 31.99
CA SER A 627 -27.42 35.88 30.86
C SER A 627 -27.83 34.90 29.75
N LYS A 628 -27.16 33.74 29.61
CA LYS A 628 -27.58 32.70 28.66
C LYS A 628 -28.94 32.09 29.02
N LEU A 629 -29.36 32.14 30.29
CA LEU A 629 -30.69 31.70 30.73
C LEU A 629 -31.80 32.61 30.18
N ASP A 630 -31.50 33.85 29.78
CA ASP A 630 -32.49 34.78 29.24
C ASP A 630 -33.06 34.33 27.89
N ALA A 631 -32.31 33.53 27.13
CA ALA A 631 -32.71 32.93 25.87
C ALA A 631 -33.65 31.73 26.05
N ILE A 632 -33.83 31.25 27.28
CA ILE A 632 -34.70 30.11 27.59
C ILE A 632 -36.09 30.63 27.94
N GLU A 633 -37.10 30.07 27.29
CA GLU A 633 -38.50 30.38 27.60
C GLU A 633 -38.84 29.85 29.02
N PRO A 634 -39.34 30.71 29.92
CA PRO A 634 -39.76 30.28 31.25
C PRO A 634 -40.76 29.13 31.18
N CYS A 635 -40.58 28.13 32.04
CA CYS A 635 -41.43 26.94 32.12
C CYS A 635 -41.34 25.94 30.96
N ASN A 636 -40.32 26.07 30.10
CA ASN A 636 -39.94 25.06 29.10
C ASN A 636 -39.06 23.91 29.69
N ILE A 637 -38.97 23.83 31.02
CA ILE A 637 -38.23 22.80 31.75
C ILE A 637 -39.22 22.07 32.67
N SER A 638 -39.30 20.74 32.56
CA SER A 638 -40.22 19.93 33.37
C SER A 638 -39.74 19.72 34.81
N ASN A 639 -38.47 19.96 35.10
CA ASN A 639 -37.89 19.87 36.44
C ASN A 639 -38.22 21.15 37.26
N ARG A 640 -39.09 20.99 38.27
CA ARG A 640 -39.55 22.09 39.14
C ARG A 640 -38.47 22.59 40.09
N ASP A 641 -37.54 21.74 40.51
CA ASP A 641 -36.47 22.12 41.43
C ASP A 641 -35.46 23.03 40.70
N LEU A 642 -35.09 22.70 39.46
CA LEU A 642 -34.28 23.57 38.63
C LEU A 642 -34.97 24.91 38.33
N ALA A 643 -36.27 24.91 38.01
CA ALA A 643 -37.04 26.15 37.83
C ALA A 643 -37.05 27.02 39.10
N THR A 644 -37.09 26.39 40.28
CA THR A 644 -36.96 27.07 41.58
C THR A 644 -35.59 27.72 41.73
N SER A 645 -34.51 26.99 41.41
CA SER A 645 -33.14 27.52 41.50
C SER A 645 -32.90 28.66 40.51
N ILE A 646 -33.40 28.58 39.27
CA ILE A 646 -33.32 29.66 38.28
C ILE A 646 -34.03 30.91 38.82
N SER A 647 -35.24 30.75 39.34
CA SER A 647 -36.04 31.85 39.90
C SER A 647 -35.35 32.52 41.10
N GLN A 648 -34.74 31.75 42.00
CA GLN A 648 -33.96 32.26 43.13
C GLN A 648 -32.72 33.04 42.68
N VAL A 649 -31.97 32.53 41.70
CA VAL A 649 -30.76 33.24 41.20
C VAL A 649 -31.11 34.58 40.55
N TYR A 650 -32.22 34.67 39.79
CA TYR A 650 -32.69 35.97 39.29
C TYR A 650 -33.11 36.92 40.41
N ALA A 651 -33.75 36.41 41.47
CA ALA A 651 -34.15 37.22 42.62
C ALA A 651 -32.95 37.75 43.42
N ASP A 652 -31.93 36.91 43.63
CA ASP A 652 -30.68 37.30 44.30
C ASP A 652 -29.92 38.38 43.52
N LYS A 653 -30.12 38.43 42.20
CA LYS A 653 -29.61 39.48 41.29
C LYS A 653 -30.56 40.66 41.12
N LEU A 654 -31.63 40.73 41.91
CA LEU A 654 -32.67 41.79 41.89
C LEU A 654 -33.44 41.87 40.55
N ASN A 655 -33.42 40.82 39.74
CA ASN A 655 -34.22 40.69 38.52
C ASN A 655 -35.56 40.00 38.83
N PHE A 656 -36.41 40.71 39.57
CA PHE A 656 -37.67 40.17 40.07
C PHE A 656 -38.68 39.83 38.97
N GLU A 657 -38.61 40.50 37.81
CA GLU A 657 -39.46 40.22 36.65
C GLU A 657 -39.20 38.81 36.10
N ARG A 658 -37.92 38.45 35.87
CA ARG A 658 -37.55 37.09 35.44
C ARG A 658 -37.78 36.07 36.55
N ALA A 659 -37.51 36.43 37.81
CA ALA A 659 -37.75 35.54 38.95
C ALA A 659 -39.23 35.13 39.04
N GLU A 660 -40.17 36.05 38.86
CA GLU A 660 -41.62 35.76 38.89
C GLU A 660 -42.06 34.87 37.71
N LEU A 661 -41.45 35.02 36.52
CA LEU A 661 -41.75 34.16 35.38
C LEU A 661 -41.37 32.71 35.63
N TRP A 662 -40.19 32.46 36.19
CA TRP A 662 -39.71 31.11 36.52
C TRP A 662 -40.40 30.50 37.75
N GLN A 663 -40.90 31.33 38.67
CA GLN A 663 -41.63 30.88 39.86
C GLN A 663 -42.89 30.07 39.51
N LYS A 664 -43.58 30.40 38.40
CA LYS A 664 -44.83 29.75 37.98
C LYS A 664 -44.69 28.25 37.75
N CYS A 665 -43.49 27.79 37.42
CA CYS A 665 -43.15 26.38 37.22
C CYS A 665 -42.29 25.79 38.36
N GLY A 666 -41.78 26.63 39.28
CA GLY A 666 -41.02 26.22 40.45
C GLY A 666 -41.87 25.95 41.70
N ASN A 667 -41.18 25.67 42.80
CA ASN A 667 -41.71 25.39 44.14
C ASN A 667 -41.31 26.51 45.11
N ILE A 668 -41.70 27.77 44.82
CA ILE A 668 -41.42 28.92 45.69
C ILE A 668 -42.68 29.32 46.45
N SER A 669 -42.53 29.58 47.76
CA SER A 669 -43.67 29.91 48.61
C SER A 669 -44.23 31.30 48.28
N PRO A 670 -45.56 31.50 48.45
CA PRO A 670 -46.19 32.80 48.20
C PRO A 670 -45.62 33.94 49.05
N GLU A 671 -45.06 33.65 50.24
CA GLU A 671 -44.44 34.67 51.09
C GLU A 671 -43.17 35.26 50.46
N VAL A 672 -42.30 34.41 49.90
CA VAL A 672 -41.04 34.85 49.24
C VAL A 672 -41.34 35.70 48.00
N VAL A 673 -42.37 35.35 47.24
CA VAL A 673 -42.79 36.14 46.06
C VAL A 673 -43.35 37.51 46.46
N LYS A 674 -43.94 37.62 47.66
CA LYS A 674 -44.43 38.89 48.18
C LYS A 674 -43.29 39.84 48.53
N GLU A 675 -42.18 39.31 49.07
CA GLU A 675 -40.97 40.09 49.38
C GLU A 675 -40.32 40.68 48.12
N TRP A 676 -40.49 40.08 46.94
CA TRP A 676 -39.98 40.61 45.67
C TRP A 676 -40.80 41.79 45.11
N LYS A 677 -41.99 42.07 45.68
CA LYS A 677 -42.93 43.10 45.23
C LYS A 677 -43.00 44.32 46.15
N GLU A 678 -42.30 44.26 47.29
CA GLU A 678 -42.10 45.35 48.25
C GLU A 678 -40.76 46.04 47.99
#